data_AF-A0A8H5LVR8-F1
#
_entry.id   AF-A0A8H5LVR8-F1
#
_cell.length_a   1.000
_cell.length_b   1.000
_cell.length_c   1.000
_cell.angle_alpha   90.00
_cell.angle_beta   90.00
_cell.angle_gamma   90.00
#
_symmetry.space_group_name_H-M   'P 1'
#
loop_
_entity.id
_entity.type
_entity.pdbx_description
1 polymer ?
#
loop_
_entity_poly.entity_id
_entity_poly.type
_entity_poly.pdbx_seq_one_letter_code
_entity_poly.pdbx_strand_id
1 'polypeptide(L)'
;MKAVWWIASLFTSVVLSKPRCRCLYGDSCWPTEEEFTQLQSKLSQPLIRPVPPESACYPKSNPSGNCTDVQANAFDGRWRSDQAGSMQSTNFETFISPNGTIEACYLDATLGFPCQQGSVPPIGVDARRVEDVQAAVKFAADHDLRLVVKSTGHDYLGRSAAKGAFMIWTHHLKNITANSAFVPDGAPESDTYNTLTLQSGVQWFEAYDAAQENGRTIIGGLSAGGSVGAAGGWISGGGHSAFAPQHGLGVDNAIQITIVTASGEHLTANSHINSDLFWAVRGGGGGTYGVLTSVTYRTHEITPLTAVVVASNFSSPAVKKDIFTEYLKLWPGLSDAGWGGYLELSNAVALSSTDLTLLLVAPNVSWADTNTTIDPFFDFVQNAQPDAFATTIPFDGFYSFYQGFFASGEQVGINVELASRLLPRETFDHPEHLADVIMGFQESIQLIHVGGGKVSEIDPDSAGLNPAWRKAIVHMIVGSGWLSGSTVDQIRAVQQKLRDDLAILESLAPGGGAYFNEASLYEINPRHTFFGDHYERLEKIKDTYDPKGLFIVAEGKVLFSPFSLDTDNIMFGRLGIRVFLIQALSIGSTIASPFMFWKGLSLATNTESPLIVVLSGSMEPAFYRGDILLLTNPADKIYKTGDILVYNIPGRDIPIVHRVVESHDFPSDEDSFVESGVQTGRQGVYDSRQMMLTKGDNNPVDDLALYDGLDWLERKHIVGKVGGYLPYVGYASIFLNEAKQRYLF
;
A
#
# COMPACT_ATOMS: atom_id res chain seq x y z
N MET A 1 1.77 -47.72 29.88
CA MET A 1 0.47 -47.00 29.92
C MET A 1 0.46 -46.11 31.16
N LYS A 2 0.04 -44.84 31.05
CA LYS A 2 0.04 -43.75 32.07
C LYS A 2 1.19 -42.71 32.06
N ALA A 3 1.91 -42.52 30.95
CA ALA A 3 2.83 -41.37 30.78
C ALA A 3 2.65 -40.59 29.47
N VAL A 4 1.66 -40.95 28.64
CA VAL A 4 1.48 -40.40 27.28
C VAL A 4 0.35 -39.36 27.19
N TRP A 5 -0.40 -39.13 28.28
CA TRP A 5 -1.60 -38.27 28.25
C TRP A 5 -1.38 -36.81 28.67
N TRP A 6 -0.15 -36.38 28.96
CA TRP A 6 0.14 -35.00 29.40
C TRP A 6 0.83 -34.11 28.37
N ILE A 7 1.14 -34.61 27.16
CA ILE A 7 1.74 -33.81 26.08
C ILE A 7 0.69 -33.40 25.02
N ALA A 8 -0.52 -33.96 25.04
CA ALA A 8 -1.59 -33.62 24.10
C ALA A 8 -2.41 -32.36 24.46
N SER A 9 -2.12 -31.69 25.58
CA SER A 9 -2.91 -30.54 26.07
C SER A 9 -2.22 -29.17 25.92
N LEU A 10 -1.06 -29.12 25.27
CA LEU A 10 -0.37 -27.87 24.90
C LEU A 10 -0.38 -27.65 23.38
N PHE A 11 -1.46 -28.06 22.70
CA PHE A 11 -1.89 -27.37 21.50
C PHE A 11 -2.69 -26.14 21.92
N THR A 12 -2.02 -25.12 22.44
CA THR A 12 -2.49 -23.76 22.16
C THR A 12 -2.39 -23.62 20.65
N SER A 13 -3.51 -23.79 19.97
CA SER A 13 -3.74 -23.08 18.73
C SER A 13 -3.38 -21.63 19.02
N VAL A 14 -2.15 -21.23 18.65
CA VAL A 14 -1.91 -19.84 18.31
C VAL A 14 -2.75 -19.66 17.05
N VAL A 15 -4.03 -19.39 17.28
CA VAL A 15 -4.86 -18.68 16.33
C VAL A 15 -4.04 -17.41 16.11
N LEU A 16 -3.32 -17.35 14.98
CA LEU A 16 -3.03 -16.07 14.35
C LEU A 16 -4.37 -15.36 14.42
N SER A 17 -4.50 -14.37 15.32
CA SER A 17 -5.74 -13.60 15.41
C SER A 17 -6.02 -13.17 13.98
N LYS A 18 -7.17 -13.58 13.43
CA LYS A 18 -7.59 -13.08 12.12
C LYS A 18 -7.36 -11.56 12.15
N PRO A 19 -6.74 -10.96 11.13
CA PRO A 19 -6.58 -9.52 11.09
C PRO A 19 -7.95 -8.90 11.37
N ARG A 20 -8.01 -8.03 12.37
CA ARG A 20 -9.25 -7.38 12.78
C ARG A 20 -9.68 -6.49 11.62
N CYS A 21 -10.72 -6.90 10.89
CA CYS A 21 -11.30 -6.09 9.84
C CYS A 21 -12.18 -5.00 10.45
N ARG A 22 -12.18 -3.81 9.84
CA ARG A 22 -13.17 -2.77 10.12
C ARG A 22 -14.55 -3.25 9.70
N CYS A 23 -15.58 -2.82 10.41
CA CYS A 23 -16.95 -3.12 10.04
C CYS A 23 -17.36 -2.30 8.81
N LEU A 24 -17.85 -2.96 7.76
CA LEU A 24 -18.34 -2.35 6.54
C LEU A 24 -19.86 -2.47 6.42
N TYR A 25 -20.44 -1.61 5.59
CA TYR A 25 -21.86 -1.69 5.27
C TYR A 25 -22.23 -3.06 4.70
N GLY A 26 -23.24 -3.69 5.29
CA GLY A 26 -23.69 -5.04 4.95
C GLY A 26 -23.09 -6.15 5.81
N ASP A 27 -22.05 -5.87 6.61
CA ASP A 27 -21.51 -6.83 7.58
C ASP A 27 -22.46 -7.02 8.77
N SER A 28 -22.40 -8.18 9.42
CA SER A 28 -23.21 -8.48 10.61
C SER A 28 -22.93 -7.58 11.83
N CYS A 29 -21.76 -6.92 11.86
CA CYS A 29 -21.39 -5.97 12.90
C CYS A 29 -21.93 -4.55 12.64
N TRP A 30 -22.53 -4.32 11.46
CA TRP A 30 -22.95 -2.99 11.06
C TRP A 30 -24.06 -2.48 12.00
N PRO A 31 -24.03 -1.19 12.41
CA PRO A 31 -24.99 -0.68 13.37
C PRO A 31 -26.44 -0.84 12.88
N THR A 32 -27.31 -1.12 13.82
CA THR A 32 -28.76 -1.21 13.62
C THR A 32 -29.37 0.17 13.39
N GLU A 33 -30.57 0.22 12.80
CA GLU A 33 -31.32 1.46 12.63
C GLU A 33 -31.62 2.17 13.97
N GLU A 34 -31.75 1.43 15.07
CA GLU A 34 -31.92 2.00 16.41
C GLU A 34 -30.64 2.72 16.87
N GLU A 35 -29.46 2.12 16.67
CA GLU A 35 -28.17 2.74 17.00
C GLU A 35 -27.91 3.99 16.14
N PHE A 36 -28.26 3.96 14.84
CA PHE A 36 -28.21 5.16 13.99
C PHE A 36 -29.21 6.24 14.43
N THR A 37 -30.39 5.87 14.90
CA THR A 37 -31.36 6.82 15.47
C THR A 37 -30.80 7.48 16.74
N GLN A 38 -30.09 6.72 17.58
CA GLN A 38 -29.41 7.27 18.76
C GLN A 38 -28.28 8.22 18.39
N LEU A 39 -27.48 7.90 17.37
CA LEU A 39 -26.48 8.83 16.83
C LEU A 39 -27.17 10.11 16.34
N GLN A 40 -28.19 9.98 15.50
CA GLN A 40 -28.91 11.12 14.91
C GLN A 40 -29.49 12.06 15.97
N SER A 41 -29.93 11.55 17.13
CA SER A 41 -30.41 12.39 18.24
C SER A 41 -29.37 13.37 18.81
N LYS A 42 -28.07 13.15 18.53
CA LYS A 42 -26.95 13.98 18.97
C LYS A 42 -26.46 14.96 17.89
N LEU A 43 -26.87 14.76 16.64
CA LEU A 43 -26.40 15.52 15.48
C LEU A 43 -27.25 16.77 15.24
N SER A 44 -26.65 17.79 14.63
CA SER A 44 -27.36 19.00 14.20
C SER A 44 -28.20 18.78 12.92
N GLN A 45 -27.88 17.76 12.13
CA GLN A 45 -28.55 17.39 10.89
C GLN A 45 -28.93 15.90 10.89
N PRO A 46 -29.95 15.51 10.10
CA PRO A 46 -30.19 14.09 9.81
C PRO A 46 -28.95 13.41 9.19
N LEU A 47 -28.85 12.10 9.37
CA LEU A 47 -27.84 11.31 8.66
C LEU A 47 -28.06 11.44 7.15
N ILE A 48 -26.96 11.60 6.42
CA ILE A 48 -26.97 11.65 4.95
C ILE A 48 -26.78 10.25 4.38
N ARG A 49 -27.33 10.02 3.18
CA ARG A 49 -27.13 8.79 2.39
C ARG A 49 -26.52 9.16 1.04
N PRO A 50 -25.18 9.36 0.98
CA PRO A 50 -24.51 9.80 -0.24
C PRO A 50 -24.69 8.79 -1.37
N VAL A 51 -24.89 9.31 -2.58
CA VAL A 51 -24.92 8.55 -3.83
C VAL A 51 -24.05 9.28 -4.86
N PRO A 52 -23.45 8.57 -5.84
CA PRO A 52 -22.79 9.23 -6.95
C PRO A 52 -23.75 10.24 -7.59
N PRO A 53 -23.35 11.52 -7.79
CA PRO A 53 -24.27 12.53 -8.28
C PRO A 53 -24.84 12.18 -9.67
N GLU A 54 -24.09 11.43 -10.48
CA GLU A 54 -24.49 10.89 -11.77
C GLU A 54 -25.72 9.98 -11.67
N SER A 55 -26.07 9.44 -10.49
CA SER A 55 -27.27 8.61 -10.29
C SER A 55 -28.56 9.33 -10.66
N ALA A 56 -28.59 10.66 -10.58
CA ALA A 56 -29.73 11.47 -11.01
C ALA A 56 -30.06 11.29 -12.50
N CYS A 57 -29.09 10.86 -13.32
CA CYS A 57 -29.26 10.54 -14.74
C CYS A 57 -29.79 9.12 -15.02
N TYR A 58 -30.03 8.31 -13.99
CA TYR A 58 -30.43 6.92 -14.13
C TYR A 58 -31.86 6.63 -13.60
N PRO A 59 -32.59 5.69 -14.24
CA PRO A 59 -32.28 5.11 -15.56
C PRO A 59 -32.40 6.17 -16.66
N LYS A 60 -31.61 6.06 -17.74
CA LYS A 60 -31.59 7.04 -18.84
C LYS A 60 -32.99 7.34 -19.43
N SER A 61 -33.86 6.33 -19.48
CA SER A 61 -35.22 6.46 -20.01
C SER A 61 -36.15 7.29 -19.14
N ASN A 62 -35.86 7.39 -17.84
CA ASN A 62 -36.63 8.16 -16.87
C ASN A 62 -35.72 8.55 -15.69
N PRO A 63 -34.89 9.60 -15.85
CA PRO A 63 -33.93 10.02 -14.84
C PRO A 63 -34.61 10.28 -13.49
N SER A 64 -34.01 9.73 -12.42
CA SER A 64 -34.56 9.83 -11.05
C SER A 64 -34.38 11.19 -10.40
N GLY A 65 -33.49 12.04 -10.94
CA GLY A 65 -33.19 13.38 -10.42
C GLY A 65 -32.93 14.41 -11.52
N ASN A 66 -32.28 15.51 -11.14
CA ASN A 66 -31.99 16.61 -12.06
C ASN A 66 -30.73 16.32 -12.90
N CYS A 67 -30.85 15.42 -13.88
CA CYS A 67 -29.72 15.05 -14.75
C CYS A 67 -29.13 16.25 -15.52
N THR A 68 -29.93 17.25 -15.87
CA THR A 68 -29.46 18.45 -16.57
C THR A 68 -28.45 19.24 -15.73
N ASP A 69 -28.69 19.36 -14.42
CA ASP A 69 -27.76 20.02 -13.50
C ASP A 69 -26.43 19.26 -13.41
N VAL A 70 -26.49 17.93 -13.31
CA VAL A 70 -25.29 17.08 -13.30
C VAL A 70 -24.50 17.21 -14.58
N GLN A 71 -25.16 17.16 -15.74
CA GLN A 71 -24.49 17.29 -17.05
C GLN A 71 -23.83 18.65 -17.24
N ALA A 72 -24.42 19.71 -16.69
CA ALA A 72 -23.87 21.07 -16.80
C ALA A 72 -22.67 21.31 -15.86
N ASN A 73 -22.63 20.64 -14.71
CA ASN A 73 -21.70 20.99 -13.64
C ASN A 73 -20.76 19.85 -13.21
N ALA A 74 -20.80 18.68 -13.86
CA ALA A 74 -19.97 17.53 -13.50
C ALA A 74 -18.45 17.81 -13.50
N PHE A 75 -18.00 18.86 -14.20
CA PHE A 75 -16.60 19.28 -14.28
C PHE A 75 -16.29 20.56 -13.46
N ASP A 76 -17.27 21.11 -12.74
CA ASP A 76 -17.10 22.24 -11.84
C ASP A 76 -16.73 21.74 -10.43
N GLY A 77 -15.56 22.15 -9.94
CA GLY A 77 -15.04 21.68 -8.65
C GLY A 77 -15.81 22.19 -7.44
N ARG A 78 -16.46 23.36 -7.53
CA ARG A 78 -17.30 23.89 -6.44
C ARG A 78 -18.59 23.08 -6.36
N TRP A 79 -19.28 22.90 -7.48
CA TRP A 79 -20.49 22.09 -7.56
C TRP A 79 -20.23 20.65 -7.12
N ARG A 80 -19.14 20.01 -7.58
CA ARG A 80 -18.78 18.67 -7.12
C ARG A 80 -18.56 18.68 -5.60
N SER A 81 -17.81 19.63 -5.04
CA SER A 81 -17.57 19.67 -3.59
C SER A 81 -18.85 19.75 -2.76
N ASP A 82 -19.89 20.40 -3.29
CA ASP A 82 -21.23 20.51 -2.67
C ASP A 82 -22.04 19.20 -2.70
N GLN A 83 -21.57 18.16 -3.39
CA GLN A 83 -22.19 16.83 -3.40
C GLN A 83 -21.51 15.92 -2.38
N ALA A 84 -22.28 15.36 -1.43
CA ALA A 84 -21.70 14.44 -0.45
C ALA A 84 -21.11 13.16 -1.07
N GLY A 85 -21.67 12.70 -2.21
CA GLY A 85 -21.27 11.47 -2.87
C GLY A 85 -20.25 11.62 -4.00
N SER A 86 -19.76 12.83 -4.27
CA SER A 86 -18.74 13.07 -5.29
C SER A 86 -17.32 13.01 -4.71
N MET A 87 -16.38 12.73 -5.59
CA MET A 87 -14.97 13.07 -5.51
C MET A 87 -14.63 13.96 -6.70
N GLN A 88 -13.50 14.66 -6.66
CA GLN A 88 -13.06 15.49 -7.78
C GLN A 88 -12.46 14.65 -8.90
N SER A 89 -11.88 13.51 -8.58
CA SER A 89 -11.46 12.50 -9.55
C SER A 89 -12.39 11.29 -9.47
N THR A 90 -13.11 11.00 -10.56
CA THR A 90 -14.23 10.04 -10.60
C THR A 90 -13.78 8.58 -10.47
N ASN A 91 -12.49 8.30 -10.68
CA ASN A 91 -11.90 6.99 -10.36
C ASN A 91 -12.00 6.64 -8.88
N PHE A 92 -12.07 7.63 -7.98
CA PHE A 92 -12.25 7.39 -6.53
C PHE A 92 -13.71 7.27 -6.10
N GLU A 93 -14.66 7.48 -7.00
CA GLU A 93 -16.07 7.07 -6.83
C GLU A 93 -16.29 5.63 -7.27
N THR A 94 -15.42 5.13 -8.15
CA THR A 94 -15.47 3.79 -8.71
C THR A 94 -14.83 2.77 -7.78
N PHE A 95 -15.34 1.52 -7.80
CA PHE A 95 -14.70 0.39 -7.14
C PHE A 95 -14.45 -0.74 -8.14
N ILE A 96 -13.20 -1.21 -8.21
CA ILE A 96 -12.81 -2.36 -9.04
C ILE A 96 -12.58 -3.56 -8.12
N SER A 97 -13.43 -4.58 -8.25
CA SER A 97 -13.32 -5.81 -7.48
C SER A 97 -12.13 -6.67 -7.92
N PRO A 98 -11.57 -7.53 -7.04
CA PRO A 98 -10.50 -8.46 -7.40
C PRO A 98 -10.80 -9.37 -8.61
N ASN A 99 -12.07 -9.69 -8.82
CA ASN A 99 -12.53 -10.49 -9.96
C ASN A 99 -12.65 -9.69 -11.28
N GLY A 100 -12.25 -8.41 -11.31
CA GLY A 100 -12.32 -7.54 -12.48
C GLY A 100 -13.69 -6.91 -12.73
N THR A 101 -14.63 -6.97 -11.78
CA THR A 101 -15.92 -6.27 -11.89
C THR A 101 -15.77 -4.79 -11.51
N ILE A 102 -16.33 -3.90 -12.32
CA ILE A 102 -16.35 -2.45 -12.04
C ILE A 102 -17.73 -2.05 -11.50
N GLU A 103 -17.75 -1.43 -10.33
CA GLU A 103 -18.91 -0.75 -9.75
C GLU A 103 -18.69 0.77 -9.87
N ALA A 104 -19.43 1.40 -10.77
CA ALA A 104 -19.32 2.83 -11.06
C ALA A 104 -20.71 3.41 -11.40
N CYS A 105 -20.79 4.74 -11.44
CA CYS A 105 -21.93 5.45 -11.99
C CYS A 105 -21.42 6.49 -12.99
N TYR A 106 -21.48 6.17 -14.28
CA TYR A 106 -20.90 7.03 -15.31
C TYR A 106 -21.82 8.19 -15.67
N LEU A 107 -21.25 9.35 -15.97
CA LEU A 107 -21.99 10.50 -16.50
C LEU A 107 -22.69 10.17 -17.82
N ASP A 108 -21.99 9.43 -18.70
CA ASP A 108 -22.57 8.95 -19.95
C ASP A 108 -23.40 7.67 -19.72
N ALA A 109 -24.69 7.85 -19.45
CA ALA A 109 -25.65 6.76 -19.32
C ALA A 109 -25.91 6.00 -20.64
N THR A 110 -25.35 6.43 -21.78
CA THR A 110 -25.48 5.72 -23.07
C THR A 110 -24.59 4.47 -23.14
N LEU A 111 -23.57 4.38 -22.26
CA LEU A 111 -22.65 3.25 -22.19
C LEU A 111 -23.33 1.92 -21.80
N GLY A 112 -24.57 1.96 -21.30
CA GLY A 112 -25.37 0.77 -21.00
C GLY A 112 -25.02 0.08 -19.67
N PHE A 113 -24.11 0.64 -18.87
CA PHE A 113 -23.81 0.14 -17.52
C PHE A 113 -24.88 0.61 -16.51
N PRO A 114 -25.22 -0.21 -15.50
CA PRO A 114 -26.03 0.25 -14.39
C PRO A 114 -25.23 1.22 -13.51
N CYS A 115 -25.89 2.25 -12.99
CA CYS A 115 -25.31 3.10 -11.96
C CYS A 115 -25.26 2.36 -10.62
N GLN A 116 -24.07 2.29 -10.02
CA GLN A 116 -23.80 1.59 -8.76
C GLN A 116 -23.07 2.50 -7.77
N GLN A 117 -23.09 2.11 -6.49
CA GLN A 117 -22.52 2.89 -5.38
C GLN A 117 -20.99 3.07 -5.47
N GLY A 118 -20.28 2.05 -5.95
CA GLY A 118 -18.82 2.06 -6.04
C GLY A 118 -18.15 2.26 -4.67
N SER A 119 -17.22 3.22 -4.62
CA SER A 119 -16.46 3.60 -3.42
C SER A 119 -17.12 4.69 -2.60
N VAL A 120 -18.29 5.19 -3.01
CA VAL A 120 -19.03 6.25 -2.30
C VAL A 120 -19.61 5.68 -0.99
N PRO A 121 -19.30 6.24 0.19
CA PRO A 121 -19.87 5.79 1.46
C PRO A 121 -21.42 5.85 1.46
N PRO A 122 -22.13 4.78 1.88
CA PRO A 122 -23.59 4.71 1.80
C PRO A 122 -24.33 5.51 2.89
N ILE A 123 -23.64 5.90 3.96
CA ILE A 123 -24.21 6.71 5.05
C ILE A 123 -23.12 7.57 5.67
N GLY A 124 -23.51 8.74 6.20
CA GLY A 124 -22.59 9.60 6.91
C GLY A 124 -23.26 10.71 7.73
N VAL A 125 -22.42 11.56 8.30
CA VAL A 125 -22.80 12.78 9.02
C VAL A 125 -22.42 14.00 8.19
N ASP A 126 -23.41 14.86 7.92
CA ASP A 126 -23.17 16.25 7.48
C ASP A 126 -22.83 17.09 8.71
N ALA A 127 -21.54 17.27 8.99
CA ALA A 127 -21.08 17.97 10.18
C ALA A 127 -21.16 19.49 9.98
N ARG A 128 -21.89 20.17 10.86
CA ARG A 128 -22.05 21.65 10.83
C ARG A 128 -21.54 22.34 12.09
N ARG A 129 -21.17 21.56 13.10
CA ARG A 129 -20.51 22.01 14.33
C ARG A 129 -19.55 20.94 14.84
N VAL A 130 -18.66 21.32 15.74
CA VAL A 130 -17.64 20.42 16.30
C VAL A 130 -18.28 19.21 17.00
N GLU A 131 -19.42 19.40 17.67
CA GLU A 131 -20.12 18.34 18.40
C GLU A 131 -20.62 17.22 17.47
N ASP A 132 -20.95 17.55 16.22
CA ASP A 132 -21.37 16.54 15.23
C ASP A 132 -20.17 15.64 14.86
N VAL A 133 -18.98 16.24 14.70
CA VAL A 133 -17.73 15.50 14.46
C VAL A 133 -17.40 14.60 15.64
N GLN A 134 -17.47 15.12 16.87
CA GLN A 134 -17.20 14.33 18.08
C GLN A 134 -18.16 13.15 18.22
N ALA A 135 -19.46 13.37 18.00
CA ALA A 135 -20.48 12.32 18.05
C ALA A 135 -20.22 11.24 16.98
N ALA A 136 -19.89 11.65 15.75
CA ALA A 136 -19.62 10.73 14.64
C ALA A 136 -18.33 9.93 14.84
N VAL A 137 -17.24 10.56 15.31
CA VAL A 137 -15.97 9.88 15.60
C VAL A 137 -16.16 8.85 16.71
N LYS A 138 -16.84 9.23 17.79
CA LYS A 138 -17.14 8.31 18.89
C LYS A 138 -17.97 7.12 18.43
N PHE A 139 -19.02 7.36 17.64
CA PHE A 139 -19.84 6.30 17.07
C PHE A 139 -19.03 5.36 16.18
N ALA A 140 -18.19 5.89 15.29
CA ALA A 140 -17.31 5.08 14.45
C ALA A 140 -16.33 4.24 15.27
N ALA A 141 -15.79 4.79 16.37
CA ALA A 141 -14.90 4.07 17.29
C ALA A 141 -15.63 2.97 18.06
N ASP A 142 -16.83 3.24 18.57
CA ASP A 142 -17.63 2.31 19.38
C ASP A 142 -18.09 1.10 18.53
N HIS A 143 -18.36 1.30 17.24
CA HIS A 143 -18.80 0.27 16.30
C HIS A 143 -17.68 -0.27 15.38
N ASP A 144 -16.43 0.15 15.58
CA ASP A 144 -15.27 -0.28 14.79
C ASP A 144 -15.42 -0.09 13.26
N LEU A 145 -16.12 0.97 12.87
CA LEU A 145 -16.47 1.25 11.46
C LEU A 145 -15.23 1.61 10.64
N ARG A 146 -15.25 1.28 9.35
CA ARG A 146 -14.34 1.91 8.39
C ARG A 146 -14.75 3.39 8.27
N LEU A 147 -13.99 4.27 8.90
CA LEU A 147 -14.25 5.71 8.87
C LEU A 147 -13.59 6.38 7.67
N VAL A 148 -14.32 7.26 7.01
CA VAL A 148 -13.83 8.16 5.96
C VAL A 148 -14.16 9.60 6.34
N VAL A 149 -13.21 10.51 6.11
CA VAL A 149 -13.38 11.94 6.34
C VAL A 149 -13.28 12.64 4.99
N LYS A 150 -14.31 13.39 4.62
CA LYS A 150 -14.34 14.17 3.38
C LYS A 150 -14.58 15.64 3.70
N SER A 151 -13.73 16.51 3.16
CA SER A 151 -14.05 17.93 3.02
C SER A 151 -14.58 18.14 1.59
N THR A 152 -13.69 18.25 0.60
CA THR A 152 -14.05 18.59 -0.79
C THR A 152 -14.02 17.42 -1.78
N GLY A 153 -13.37 16.30 -1.42
CA GLY A 153 -13.16 15.16 -2.33
C GLY A 153 -12.01 15.31 -3.33
N HIS A 154 -11.11 16.29 -3.15
CA HIS A 154 -9.95 16.58 -4.03
C HIS A 154 -8.82 15.53 -4.02
N ASP A 155 -8.98 14.44 -3.29
CA ASP A 155 -7.85 13.55 -2.99
C ASP A 155 -7.44 12.67 -4.18
N TYR A 156 -6.16 12.77 -4.60
CA TYR A 156 -5.60 11.98 -5.70
C TYR A 156 -5.19 10.55 -5.32
N LEU A 157 -5.39 10.13 -4.07
CA LEU A 157 -5.06 8.79 -3.57
C LEU A 157 -6.29 8.06 -2.99
N GLY A 158 -7.50 8.58 -3.22
CA GLY A 158 -8.74 7.97 -2.75
C GLY A 158 -8.95 7.99 -1.23
N ARG A 159 -8.19 8.80 -0.47
CA ARG A 159 -8.21 8.81 1.00
C ARG A 159 -9.50 9.38 1.60
N SER A 160 -10.34 10.01 0.78
CA SER A 160 -11.63 10.60 1.17
C SER A 160 -12.86 9.79 0.70
N ALA A 161 -12.65 8.57 0.22
CA ALA A 161 -13.69 7.62 -0.18
C ALA A 161 -13.32 6.19 0.23
N ALA A 162 -14.31 5.32 0.46
CA ALA A 162 -14.09 3.89 0.58
C ALA A 162 -15.42 3.14 0.52
N LYS A 163 -15.43 2.02 -0.21
CA LYS A 163 -16.60 1.16 -0.33
C LYS A 163 -17.09 0.69 1.04
N GLY A 164 -18.38 0.88 1.32
CA GLY A 164 -19.04 0.44 2.54
C GLY A 164 -18.59 1.16 3.82
N ALA A 165 -17.91 2.31 3.71
CA ALA A 165 -17.46 3.09 4.85
C ALA A 165 -18.57 3.95 5.48
N PHE A 166 -18.31 4.45 6.69
CA PHE A 166 -19.08 5.51 7.33
C PHE A 166 -18.38 6.86 7.10
N MET A 167 -19.10 7.86 6.60
CA MET A 167 -18.53 9.17 6.25
C MET A 167 -18.75 10.22 7.35
N ILE A 168 -17.73 11.05 7.59
CA ILE A 168 -17.87 12.38 8.19
C ILE A 168 -17.58 13.40 7.08
N TRP A 169 -18.60 14.19 6.72
CA TRP A 169 -18.49 15.24 5.73
C TRP A 169 -18.39 16.59 6.41
N THR A 170 -17.23 17.24 6.30
CA THR A 170 -16.91 18.49 7.01
C THR A 170 -17.17 19.74 6.17
N HIS A 171 -17.70 19.58 4.96
CA HIS A 171 -17.83 20.65 3.97
C HIS A 171 -18.61 21.87 4.47
N HIS A 172 -19.66 21.66 5.28
CA HIS A 172 -20.48 22.76 5.81
C HIS A 172 -19.92 23.43 7.07
N LEU A 173 -18.73 23.03 7.55
CA LEU A 173 -17.97 23.81 8.52
C LEU A 173 -17.27 24.98 7.80
N LYS A 174 -18.03 26.06 7.56
CA LYS A 174 -17.66 27.19 6.67
C LYS A 174 -17.29 28.49 7.40
N ASN A 175 -17.22 28.52 8.73
CA ASN A 175 -16.91 29.77 9.43
C ASN A 175 -15.48 30.25 9.11
N ILE A 176 -15.35 31.56 8.87
CA ILE A 176 -14.09 32.27 8.65
C ILE A 176 -14.03 33.43 9.64
N THR A 177 -12.92 33.57 10.38
CA THR A 177 -12.75 34.64 11.37
C THR A 177 -11.41 35.33 11.19
N ALA A 178 -11.45 36.63 10.89
CA ALA A 178 -10.26 37.48 10.83
C ALA A 178 -9.90 38.02 12.21
N ASN A 179 -8.61 38.06 12.52
CA ASN A 179 -8.11 38.67 13.74
C ASN A 179 -6.73 39.31 13.49
N SER A 180 -6.64 40.63 13.67
CA SER A 180 -5.41 41.41 13.44
C SER A 180 -4.40 41.36 14.60
N ALA A 181 -4.80 40.82 15.75
CA ALA A 181 -3.97 40.67 16.93
C ALA A 181 -4.21 39.31 17.61
N PHE A 182 -4.16 38.24 16.82
CA PHE A 182 -4.36 36.88 17.32
C PHE A 182 -3.15 36.41 18.13
N VAL A 183 -3.40 35.96 19.35
CA VAL A 183 -2.42 35.28 20.21
C VAL A 183 -2.80 33.80 20.26
N PRO A 184 -1.90 32.87 19.87
CA PRO A 184 -2.17 31.44 19.96
C PRO A 184 -2.46 31.02 21.41
N ASP A 185 -3.32 30.03 21.59
CA ASP A 185 -3.68 29.55 22.92
C ASP A 185 -2.43 29.10 23.68
N GLY A 186 -2.24 29.61 24.91
CA GLY A 186 -1.07 29.31 25.74
C GLY A 186 0.21 30.08 25.38
N ALA A 187 0.21 30.90 24.34
CA ALA A 187 1.34 31.75 23.96
C ALA A 187 1.42 33.04 24.79
N PRO A 188 2.61 33.67 24.93
CA PRO A 188 2.72 35.02 25.46
C PRO A 188 2.09 36.06 24.51
N GLU A 189 1.63 37.20 25.03
CA GLU A 189 1.04 38.28 24.22
C GLU A 189 1.98 38.83 23.13
N SER A 190 3.29 38.65 23.26
CA SER A 190 4.27 39.03 22.24
C SER A 190 4.17 38.19 20.95
N ASP A 191 3.64 36.97 21.01
CA ASP A 191 3.40 36.10 19.83
C ASP A 191 2.07 36.47 19.16
N THR A 192 1.96 37.72 18.72
CA THR A 192 0.75 38.26 18.08
C THR A 192 0.85 38.21 16.55
N TYR A 193 -0.22 37.78 15.87
CA TYR A 193 -0.28 37.62 14.43
C TYR A 193 -1.55 38.24 13.81
N ASN A 194 -1.44 38.72 12.57
CA ASN A 194 -2.62 38.95 11.73
C ASN A 194 -3.03 37.62 11.10
N THR A 195 -4.26 37.18 11.29
CA THR A 195 -4.69 35.82 10.93
C THR A 195 -6.08 35.75 10.31
N LEU A 196 -6.29 34.68 9.55
CA LEU A 196 -7.62 34.14 9.28
C LEU A 196 -7.71 32.74 9.90
N THR A 197 -8.76 32.49 10.67
CA THR A 197 -9.14 31.15 11.13
C THR A 197 -10.21 30.59 10.23
N LEU A 198 -9.92 29.46 9.58
CA LEU A 198 -10.76 28.82 8.58
C LEU A 198 -11.25 27.49 9.13
N GLN A 199 -12.56 27.26 9.12
CA GLN A 199 -13.10 25.93 9.44
C GLN A 199 -12.82 24.92 8.30
N SER A 200 -12.85 23.63 8.64
CA SER A 200 -12.39 22.52 7.76
C SER A 200 -13.14 22.35 6.44
N GLY A 201 -14.31 22.97 6.29
CA GLY A 201 -15.08 23.00 5.06
C GLY A 201 -14.71 24.15 4.13
N VAL A 202 -14.02 25.18 4.63
CA VAL A 202 -13.63 26.36 3.85
C VAL A 202 -12.70 25.96 2.71
N GLN A 203 -13.03 26.40 1.50
CA GLN A 203 -12.25 26.23 0.28
C GLN A 203 -11.41 27.48 0.00
N TRP A 204 -10.40 27.34 -0.85
CA TRP A 204 -9.45 28.43 -1.11
C TRP A 204 -10.12 29.68 -1.69
N PHE A 205 -11.12 29.54 -2.59
CA PHE A 205 -11.82 30.71 -3.11
C PHE A 205 -12.48 31.55 -2.00
N GLU A 206 -13.15 30.91 -1.04
CA GLU A 206 -13.77 31.57 0.11
C GLU A 206 -12.72 32.23 1.01
N ALA A 207 -11.58 31.56 1.22
CA ALA A 207 -10.48 32.10 2.01
C ALA A 207 -9.83 33.34 1.34
N TYR A 208 -9.73 33.35 0.01
CA TYR A 208 -9.20 34.47 -0.75
C TYR A 208 -10.13 35.68 -0.74
N ASP A 209 -11.43 35.45 -0.90
CA ASP A 209 -12.45 36.50 -0.78
C ASP A 209 -12.37 37.15 0.62
N ALA A 210 -12.36 36.34 1.68
CA ALA A 210 -12.25 36.83 3.05
C ALA A 210 -10.93 37.56 3.35
N ALA A 211 -9.80 37.09 2.80
CA ALA A 211 -8.52 37.79 2.94
C ALA A 211 -8.55 39.16 2.28
N GLN A 212 -9.07 39.23 1.06
CA GLN A 212 -9.21 40.49 0.32
C GLN A 212 -10.13 41.48 1.04
N GLU A 213 -11.27 41.02 1.58
CA GLU A 213 -12.20 41.86 2.36
C GLU A 213 -11.55 42.47 3.61
N ASN A 214 -10.54 41.79 4.16
CA ASN A 214 -9.77 42.27 5.32
C ASN A 214 -8.47 43.00 4.92
N GLY A 215 -8.27 43.28 3.63
CA GLY A 215 -7.07 43.97 3.13
C GLY A 215 -5.79 43.15 3.30
N ARG A 216 -5.89 41.83 3.22
CA ARG A 216 -4.79 40.88 3.43
C ARG A 216 -4.59 39.95 2.23
N THR A 217 -3.40 39.36 2.18
CA THR A 217 -3.10 38.17 1.37
C THR A 217 -2.99 36.94 2.26
N ILE A 218 -3.46 35.79 1.79
CA ILE A 218 -3.24 34.48 2.43
C ILE A 218 -2.56 33.52 1.43
N ILE A 219 -1.61 32.73 1.90
CA ILE A 219 -0.84 31.80 1.06
C ILE A 219 -1.61 30.49 0.97
N GLY A 220 -2.11 30.18 -0.21
CA GLY A 220 -2.96 29.02 -0.45
C GLY A 220 -2.71 28.31 -1.77
N GLY A 221 -3.46 27.23 -1.98
CA GLY A 221 -3.43 26.41 -3.19
C GLY A 221 -4.15 27.09 -4.36
N LEU A 222 -3.63 26.90 -5.56
CA LEU A 222 -4.24 27.41 -6.80
C LEU A 222 -4.78 26.22 -7.58
N SER A 223 -6.09 26.27 -7.88
CA SER A 223 -6.78 25.33 -8.75
C SER A 223 -7.90 26.07 -9.48
N ALA A 224 -8.34 25.55 -10.62
CA ALA A 224 -9.49 26.11 -11.32
C ALA A 224 -10.72 26.14 -10.39
N GLY A 225 -11.36 27.31 -10.29
CA GLY A 225 -12.45 27.57 -9.36
C GLY A 225 -12.05 27.64 -7.87
N GLY A 226 -10.79 27.42 -7.50
CA GLY A 226 -10.31 27.48 -6.10
C GLY A 226 -11.02 26.51 -5.13
N SER A 227 -11.47 25.35 -5.64
CA SER A 227 -12.32 24.41 -4.91
C SER A 227 -11.57 23.49 -3.93
N VAL A 228 -10.25 23.58 -3.83
CA VAL A 228 -9.45 22.80 -2.86
C VAL A 228 -9.74 23.29 -1.44
N GLY A 229 -9.87 22.37 -0.48
CA GLY A 229 -10.16 22.67 0.93
C GLY A 229 -8.95 23.28 1.64
N ALA A 230 -9.10 24.49 2.16
CA ALA A 230 -8.04 25.27 2.80
C ALA A 230 -7.64 24.73 4.19
N ALA A 231 -8.55 24.09 4.90
CA ALA A 231 -8.35 23.58 6.27
C ALA A 231 -8.56 22.05 6.38
N GLY A 232 -8.07 21.31 5.37
CA GLY A 232 -8.19 19.84 5.30
C GLY A 232 -6.91 19.16 4.82
N GLY A 233 -7.04 18.30 3.80
CA GLY A 233 -5.94 17.52 3.22
C GLY A 233 -4.75 18.37 2.74
N TRP A 234 -5.03 19.52 2.13
CA TRP A 234 -4.03 20.41 1.53
C TRP A 234 -2.91 20.78 2.53
N ILE A 235 -3.28 21.33 3.68
CA ILE A 235 -2.33 21.72 4.73
C ILE A 235 -1.67 20.51 5.37
N SER A 236 -2.43 19.44 5.57
CA SER A 236 -1.92 18.28 6.27
C SER A 236 -0.87 17.48 5.50
N GLY A 237 -0.81 17.62 4.17
CA GLY A 237 0.25 17.04 3.34
C GLY A 237 1.40 18.00 3.02
N GLY A 238 1.26 19.31 3.32
CA GLY A 238 2.27 20.34 3.05
C GLY A 238 1.66 21.64 2.52
N GLY A 239 0.94 21.56 1.41
CA GLY A 239 0.25 22.70 0.79
C GLY A 239 1.21 23.63 0.07
N HIS A 240 1.50 23.37 -1.20
CA HIS A 240 2.29 24.30 -2.00
C HIS A 240 1.44 25.46 -2.54
N SER A 241 2.14 26.54 -2.89
CA SER A 241 1.57 27.75 -3.48
C SER A 241 2.58 28.36 -4.45
N ALA A 242 2.14 29.06 -5.49
CA ALA A 242 3.03 29.84 -6.34
C ALA A 242 3.83 30.92 -5.57
N PHE A 243 3.40 31.24 -4.35
CA PHE A 243 4.01 32.24 -3.47
C PHE A 243 4.87 31.60 -2.36
N ALA A 244 4.95 30.27 -2.34
CA ALA A 244 5.74 29.55 -1.36
C ALA A 244 7.24 29.92 -1.38
N PRO A 245 7.88 30.19 -2.55
CA PRO A 245 9.26 30.67 -2.57
C PRO A 245 9.50 31.96 -1.78
N GLN A 246 8.47 32.75 -1.47
CA GLN A 246 8.59 33.99 -0.68
C GLN A 246 8.07 33.86 0.75
N HIS A 247 7.04 33.02 0.96
CA HIS A 247 6.33 32.96 2.24
C HIS A 247 6.35 31.57 2.91
N GLY A 248 7.06 30.59 2.34
CA GLY A 248 7.02 29.20 2.78
C GLY A 248 5.75 28.47 2.31
N LEU A 249 5.69 27.17 2.56
CA LEU A 249 4.53 26.34 2.24
C LEU A 249 3.34 26.67 3.17
N GLY A 250 2.18 26.07 2.90
CA GLY A 250 0.99 26.17 3.74
C GLY A 250 1.27 25.80 5.20
N VAL A 251 2.00 24.70 5.41
CA VAL A 251 2.45 24.25 6.74
C VAL A 251 3.26 25.29 7.49
N ASP A 252 4.01 26.12 6.77
CA ASP A 252 4.87 27.15 7.36
C ASP A 252 4.05 28.40 7.75
N ASN A 253 2.83 28.53 7.24
CA ASN A 253 1.90 29.63 7.50
C ASN A 253 0.84 29.30 8.55
N ALA A 254 0.65 28.02 8.90
CA ALA A 254 -0.26 27.62 9.97
C ALA A 254 0.30 28.00 11.35
N ILE A 255 -0.56 28.60 12.19
CA ILE A 255 -0.25 29.09 13.54
C ILE A 255 -0.87 28.19 14.61
N GLN A 256 -2.11 27.78 14.38
CA GLN A 256 -2.89 26.95 15.31
C GLN A 256 -3.86 26.09 14.52
N ILE A 257 -4.14 24.89 15.02
CA ILE A 257 -5.17 24.01 14.49
C ILE A 257 -6.09 23.54 15.61
N THR A 258 -7.32 23.20 15.25
CA THR A 258 -8.21 22.44 16.13
C THR A 258 -8.62 21.13 15.45
N ILE A 259 -8.66 20.06 16.23
CA ILE A 259 -8.81 18.69 15.73
C ILE A 259 -9.61 17.83 16.70
N VAL A 260 -10.47 16.96 16.18
CA VAL A 260 -11.12 15.89 16.94
C VAL A 260 -10.33 14.59 16.76
N THR A 261 -9.75 14.07 17.83
CA THR A 261 -8.92 12.85 17.81
C THR A 261 -9.76 11.59 17.94
N ALA A 262 -9.13 10.41 17.93
CA ALA A 262 -9.84 9.13 17.95
C ALA A 262 -10.56 8.84 19.27
N SER A 263 -10.22 9.56 20.35
CA SER A 263 -10.95 9.54 21.61
C SER A 263 -12.26 10.34 21.56
N GLY A 264 -12.45 11.17 20.52
CA GLY A 264 -13.55 12.13 20.41
C GLY A 264 -13.27 13.47 21.11
N GLU A 265 -12.06 13.69 21.63
CA GLU A 265 -11.65 14.95 22.25
C GLU A 265 -11.37 16.02 21.20
N HIS A 266 -11.86 17.24 21.42
CA HIS A 266 -11.55 18.40 20.61
C HIS A 266 -10.33 19.11 21.20
N LEU A 267 -9.20 19.02 20.51
CA LEU A 267 -7.92 19.56 20.96
C LEU A 267 -7.53 20.78 20.13
N THR A 268 -6.94 21.76 20.79
CA THR A 268 -6.14 22.81 20.14
C THR A 268 -4.69 22.36 20.08
N ALA A 269 -4.02 22.55 18.95
CA ALA A 269 -2.60 22.28 18.80
C ALA A 269 -1.89 23.46 18.12
N ASN A 270 -0.77 23.91 18.70
CA ASN A 270 0.09 24.98 18.20
C ASN A 270 1.53 24.76 18.71
N SER A 271 2.42 25.76 18.65
CA SER A 271 3.79 25.63 19.16
C SER A 271 3.92 25.49 20.68
N HIS A 272 2.88 25.87 21.43
CA HIS A 272 2.86 25.97 22.90
C HIS A 272 2.02 24.87 23.56
N ILE A 273 0.98 24.36 22.88
CA ILE A 273 0.10 23.29 23.36
C ILE A 273 -0.02 22.17 22.33
N ASN A 274 0.01 20.91 22.78
CA ASN A 274 -0.03 19.71 21.91
C ASN A 274 0.92 19.83 20.70
N SER A 275 2.15 20.31 20.95
CA SER A 275 3.07 20.74 19.90
C SER A 275 3.60 19.58 19.05
N ASP A 276 3.59 18.37 19.58
CA ASP A 276 3.82 17.14 18.85
C ASP A 276 2.72 16.88 17.81
N LEU A 277 1.44 17.04 18.18
CA LEU A 277 0.32 16.92 17.26
C LEU A 277 0.33 18.04 16.20
N PHE A 278 0.64 19.28 16.61
CA PHE A 278 0.77 20.41 15.68
C PHE A 278 1.90 20.19 14.68
N TRP A 279 3.02 19.61 15.13
CA TRP A 279 4.10 19.20 14.24
C TRP A 279 3.63 18.12 13.27
N ALA A 280 2.98 17.06 13.75
CA ALA A 280 2.57 15.92 12.94
C ALA A 280 1.49 16.26 11.91
N VAL A 281 0.50 17.08 12.27
CA VAL A 281 -0.55 17.49 11.33
C VAL A 281 0.03 18.33 10.20
N ARG A 282 1.09 19.11 10.43
CA ARG A 282 1.72 19.94 9.40
C ARG A 282 2.67 19.12 8.52
N GLY A 283 2.13 18.30 7.63
CA GLY A 283 2.88 17.53 6.63
C GLY A 283 2.81 16.00 6.80
N GLY A 284 2.34 15.52 7.96
CA GLY A 284 2.25 14.09 8.26
C GLY A 284 1.03 13.36 7.69
N GLY A 285 0.23 14.03 6.87
CA GLY A 285 -0.85 13.44 6.10
C GLY A 285 -2.26 13.61 6.69
N GLY A 286 -3.19 14.02 5.82
CA GLY A 286 -4.60 14.24 6.16
C GLY A 286 -5.35 12.96 6.48
N GLY A 287 -6.34 13.06 7.38
CA GLY A 287 -7.16 11.92 7.78
C GLY A 287 -6.39 10.88 8.61
N THR A 288 -5.21 11.22 9.13
CA THR A 288 -4.37 10.31 9.93
C THR A 288 -4.49 10.55 11.43
N TYR A 289 -4.44 11.79 11.92
CA TYR A 289 -4.38 12.06 13.37
C TYR A 289 -5.74 12.36 14.00
N GLY A 290 -6.75 12.64 13.18
CA GLY A 290 -8.06 13.12 13.60
C GLY A 290 -8.79 13.82 12.47
N VAL A 291 -9.95 14.39 12.82
CA VAL A 291 -10.73 15.27 11.95
C VAL A 291 -10.39 16.71 12.27
N LEU A 292 -9.71 17.42 11.36
CA LEU A 292 -9.50 18.86 11.52
C LEU A 292 -10.86 19.56 11.56
N THR A 293 -11.02 20.50 12.48
CA THR A 293 -12.23 21.34 12.59
C THR A 293 -11.94 22.79 12.19
N SER A 294 -10.70 23.27 12.42
CA SER A 294 -10.25 24.57 11.91
C SER A 294 -8.72 24.67 11.82
N VAL A 295 -8.25 25.61 11.00
CA VAL A 295 -6.84 26.01 10.89
C VAL A 295 -6.75 27.53 10.90
N THR A 296 -5.89 28.07 11.76
CA THR A 296 -5.55 29.49 11.85
C THR A 296 -4.26 29.74 11.07
N TYR A 297 -4.35 30.53 10.01
CA TYR A 297 -3.23 30.92 9.16
C TYR A 297 -2.81 32.35 9.46
N ARG A 298 -1.49 32.61 9.43
CA ARG A 298 -1.00 33.99 9.31
C ARG A 298 -1.36 34.57 7.95
N THR A 299 -1.54 35.88 7.91
CA THR A 299 -1.85 36.64 6.71
C THR A 299 -0.76 37.68 6.46
N HIS A 300 -0.57 38.03 5.19
CA HIS A 300 0.47 38.93 4.72
C HIS A 300 -0.15 40.22 4.18
N GLU A 301 0.68 41.26 4.03
CA GLU A 301 0.26 42.49 3.35
C GLU A 301 -0.11 42.20 1.88
N ILE A 302 -0.98 43.01 1.31
CA ILE A 302 -1.20 43.02 -0.14
C ILE A 302 0.00 43.68 -0.79
N THR A 303 0.70 42.93 -1.64
CA THR A 303 1.84 43.42 -2.43
C THR A 303 1.54 43.29 -3.92
N PRO A 304 1.82 44.32 -4.74
CA PRO A 304 1.79 44.19 -6.19
C PRO A 304 2.66 43.04 -6.65
N LEU A 305 2.28 42.42 -7.77
CA LEU A 305 3.00 41.30 -8.33
C LEU A 305 3.04 41.40 -9.85
N THR A 306 3.96 40.63 -10.43
CA THR A 306 4.07 40.45 -11.86
C THR A 306 3.88 38.99 -12.21
N ALA A 307 3.01 38.70 -13.18
CA ALA A 307 2.88 37.38 -13.78
C ALA A 307 3.52 37.37 -15.16
N VAL A 308 4.13 36.24 -15.50
CA VAL A 308 4.79 35.96 -16.77
C VAL A 308 4.07 34.76 -17.38
N VAL A 309 3.55 34.93 -18.59
CA VAL A 309 2.81 33.89 -19.30
C VAL A 309 3.51 33.57 -20.61
N VAL A 310 3.82 32.29 -20.83
CA VAL A 310 4.24 31.79 -22.13
C VAL A 310 3.33 30.65 -22.54
N ALA A 311 2.80 30.70 -23.76
CA ALA A 311 2.00 29.62 -24.34
C ALA A 311 2.44 29.37 -25.78
N SER A 312 2.66 28.11 -26.14
CA SER A 312 3.13 27.78 -27.49
C SER A 312 2.68 26.42 -27.97
N ASN A 313 2.46 26.33 -29.29
CA ASN A 313 2.43 25.09 -30.05
C ASN A 313 3.70 25.07 -30.90
N PHE A 314 4.54 24.07 -30.72
CA PHE A 314 5.86 24.06 -31.31
C PHE A 314 5.81 23.54 -32.75
N SER A 315 6.60 24.17 -33.63
CA SER A 315 6.72 23.76 -35.03
C SER A 315 7.38 22.38 -35.21
N SER A 316 8.17 21.93 -34.24
CA SER A 316 8.78 20.60 -34.23
C SER A 316 9.18 20.15 -32.82
N PRO A 317 9.37 18.83 -32.59
CA PRO A 317 9.90 18.30 -31.33
C PRO A 317 11.30 18.85 -30.96
N ALA A 318 12.14 19.19 -31.94
CA ALA A 318 13.45 19.78 -31.70
C ALA A 318 13.33 21.18 -31.10
N VAL A 319 12.48 22.04 -31.68
CA VAL A 319 12.21 23.39 -31.15
C VAL A 319 11.62 23.33 -29.74
N LYS A 320 10.70 22.38 -29.49
CA LYS A 320 10.16 22.13 -28.15
C LYS A 320 11.27 21.80 -27.14
N LYS A 321 12.17 20.87 -27.50
CA LYS A 321 13.28 20.46 -26.64
C LYS A 321 14.24 21.63 -26.38
N ASP A 322 14.61 22.41 -27.40
CA ASP A 322 15.54 23.53 -27.26
C ASP A 322 14.98 24.61 -26.33
N ILE A 323 13.73 25.04 -26.56
CA ILE A 323 13.04 26.02 -25.69
C ILE A 323 12.92 25.49 -24.26
N PHE A 324 12.53 24.23 -24.10
CA PHE A 324 12.42 23.65 -22.77
C PHE A 324 13.77 23.55 -22.06
N THR A 325 14.83 23.16 -22.77
CA THR A 325 16.20 23.08 -22.21
C THR A 325 16.69 24.46 -21.75
N GLU A 326 16.45 25.51 -22.54
CA GLU A 326 16.77 26.88 -22.12
C GLU A 326 15.94 27.33 -20.92
N TYR A 327 14.67 26.93 -20.83
CA TYR A 327 13.86 27.18 -19.64
C TYR A 327 14.43 26.50 -18.38
N LEU A 328 14.86 25.24 -18.49
CA LEU A 328 15.47 24.51 -17.38
C LEU A 328 16.71 25.22 -16.82
N LYS A 329 17.50 25.88 -17.67
CA LYS A 329 18.71 26.63 -17.28
C LYS A 329 18.40 27.84 -16.40
N LEU A 330 17.21 28.42 -16.52
CA LEU A 330 16.80 29.61 -15.78
C LEU A 330 16.33 29.28 -14.37
N TRP A 331 15.91 28.05 -14.12
CA TRP A 331 15.21 27.69 -12.89
C TRP A 331 15.95 27.97 -11.59
N PRO A 332 17.24 27.62 -11.44
CA PRO A 332 17.98 27.98 -10.24
C PRO A 332 17.96 29.47 -9.95
N GLY A 333 18.12 30.31 -10.99
CA GLY A 333 18.09 31.78 -10.87
C GLY A 333 16.70 32.33 -10.57
N LEU A 334 15.65 31.77 -11.20
CA LEU A 334 14.26 32.11 -10.89
C LEU A 334 13.94 31.79 -9.42
N SER A 335 14.40 30.65 -8.93
CA SER A 335 14.20 30.21 -7.55
C SER A 335 14.89 31.14 -6.54
N ASP A 336 16.15 31.54 -6.82
CA ASP A 336 16.88 32.51 -5.99
C ASP A 336 16.21 33.88 -5.97
N ALA A 337 15.61 34.29 -7.08
CA ALA A 337 14.85 35.53 -7.18
C ALA A 337 13.44 35.43 -6.59
N GLY A 338 13.07 34.29 -5.98
CA GLY A 338 11.78 34.10 -5.31
C GLY A 338 10.60 34.03 -6.27
N TRP A 339 10.82 33.62 -7.52
CA TRP A 339 9.74 33.31 -8.46
C TRP A 339 9.14 31.95 -8.11
N GLY A 340 7.83 31.84 -8.22
CA GLY A 340 7.14 30.56 -8.23
C GLY A 340 6.18 30.46 -9.40
N GLY A 341 5.57 29.29 -9.60
CA GLY A 341 4.63 29.11 -10.70
C GLY A 341 4.45 27.68 -11.16
N TYR A 342 3.88 27.55 -12.36
CA TYR A 342 3.43 26.30 -12.94
C TYR A 342 3.82 26.24 -14.40
N LEU A 343 4.34 25.10 -14.82
CA LEU A 343 4.51 24.76 -16.23
C LEU A 343 3.76 23.46 -16.53
N GLU A 344 2.99 23.49 -17.61
CA GLU A 344 2.32 22.34 -18.22
C GLU A 344 2.99 22.04 -19.56
N LEU A 345 3.40 20.80 -19.76
CA LEU A 345 3.89 20.27 -21.03
C LEU A 345 2.95 19.16 -21.49
N SER A 346 2.29 19.39 -22.62
CA SER A 346 1.48 18.36 -23.27
C SER A 346 2.34 17.56 -24.23
N ASN A 347 2.57 16.28 -23.94
CA ASN A 347 3.12 15.32 -24.90
C ASN A 347 2.02 14.46 -25.56
N ALA A 348 0.79 14.55 -25.06
CA ALA A 348 -0.39 13.88 -25.59
C ALA A 348 -1.34 14.90 -26.27
N VAL A 349 -1.44 14.82 -27.59
CA VAL A 349 -2.31 15.66 -28.44
C VAL A 349 -3.80 15.62 -28.03
N ALA A 350 -4.20 14.67 -27.18
CA ALA A 350 -5.60 14.40 -26.85
C ALA A 350 -6.19 15.23 -25.69
N LEU A 351 -5.38 15.87 -24.83
CA LEU A 351 -5.87 16.51 -23.59
C LEU A 351 -5.62 18.03 -23.51
N SER A 352 -4.69 18.56 -24.30
CA SER A 352 -4.43 20.01 -24.41
C SER A 352 -4.17 20.38 -25.86
N SER A 353 -4.76 21.48 -26.31
CA SER A 353 -4.48 22.09 -27.62
C SER A 353 -3.20 22.94 -27.65
N THR A 354 -2.49 23.00 -26.52
CA THR A 354 -1.28 23.80 -26.32
C THR A 354 -0.14 22.92 -25.81
N ASP A 355 0.98 22.88 -26.53
CA ASP A 355 2.13 22.02 -26.20
C ASP A 355 2.85 22.44 -24.91
N LEU A 356 2.95 23.76 -24.65
CA LEU A 356 3.53 24.31 -23.42
C LEU A 356 2.70 25.49 -22.93
N THR A 357 2.39 25.49 -21.63
CA THR A 357 1.90 26.67 -20.91
C THR A 357 2.77 26.90 -19.69
N LEU A 358 3.30 28.10 -19.54
CA LEU A 358 4.11 28.55 -18.42
C LEU A 358 3.42 29.75 -17.77
N LEU A 359 3.26 29.67 -16.47
CA LEU A 359 2.80 30.77 -15.62
C LEU A 359 3.78 30.94 -14.47
N LEU A 360 4.57 32.00 -14.49
CA LEU A 360 5.44 32.37 -13.37
C LEU A 360 4.90 33.62 -12.69
N VAL A 361 5.14 33.73 -11.39
CA VAL A 361 4.74 34.86 -10.58
C VAL A 361 5.89 35.27 -9.66
N ALA A 362 6.09 36.58 -9.55
CA ALA A 362 6.98 37.16 -8.56
C ALA A 362 6.30 38.37 -7.91
N PRO A 363 6.01 38.30 -6.59
CA PRO A 363 5.60 39.45 -5.82
C PRO A 363 6.72 40.49 -5.69
N ASN A 364 6.32 41.76 -5.69
CA ASN A 364 7.14 42.92 -5.35
C ASN A 364 8.48 43.04 -6.12
N VAL A 365 8.52 42.54 -7.36
CA VAL A 365 9.66 42.74 -8.28
C VAL A 365 9.44 43.98 -9.13
N SER A 366 10.53 44.74 -9.37
CA SER A 366 10.44 45.85 -10.32
C SER A 366 10.32 45.33 -11.75
N TRP A 367 9.77 46.17 -12.63
CA TRP A 367 9.73 45.85 -14.06
C TRP A 367 11.14 45.64 -14.64
N ALA A 368 12.12 46.42 -14.18
CA ALA A 368 13.51 46.28 -14.63
C ALA A 368 14.13 44.93 -14.22
N ASP A 369 13.85 44.47 -13.01
CA ASP A 369 14.33 43.17 -12.52
C ASP A 369 13.64 42.00 -13.25
N THR A 370 12.34 42.14 -13.52
CA THR A 370 11.57 41.17 -14.33
C THR A 370 12.17 41.03 -15.71
N ASN A 371 12.38 42.15 -16.40
CA ASN A 371 12.96 42.18 -17.75
C ASN A 371 14.36 41.57 -17.77
N THR A 372 15.21 41.90 -16.80
CA THR A 372 16.56 41.33 -16.71
C THR A 372 16.54 39.80 -16.53
N THR A 373 15.51 39.27 -15.85
CA THR A 373 15.38 37.84 -15.53
C THR A 373 14.75 37.05 -16.69
N ILE A 374 13.74 37.61 -17.36
CA ILE A 374 12.85 36.87 -18.27
C ILE A 374 12.99 37.29 -19.75
N ASP A 375 13.35 38.54 -20.06
CA ASP A 375 13.44 39.00 -21.47
C ASP A 375 14.38 38.15 -22.32
N PRO A 376 15.58 37.71 -21.85
CA PRO A 376 16.45 36.85 -22.66
C PRO A 376 15.78 35.54 -23.06
N PHE A 377 14.93 34.99 -22.19
CA PHE A 377 14.15 33.79 -22.49
C PHE A 377 13.04 34.07 -23.50
N PHE A 378 12.34 35.20 -23.35
CA PHE A 378 11.30 35.60 -24.29
C PHE A 378 11.86 35.84 -25.69
N ASP A 379 12.99 36.53 -25.79
CA ASP A 379 13.69 36.75 -27.05
C ASP A 379 14.10 35.41 -27.67
N PHE A 380 14.61 34.47 -26.87
CA PHE A 380 14.93 33.13 -27.35
C PHE A 380 13.68 32.41 -27.90
N VAL A 381 12.58 32.41 -27.14
CA VAL A 381 11.31 31.76 -27.53
C VAL A 381 10.74 32.38 -28.80
N GLN A 382 10.68 33.70 -28.92
CA GLN A 382 10.17 34.39 -30.11
C GLN A 382 11.04 34.14 -31.34
N ASN A 383 12.36 34.07 -31.17
CA ASN A 383 13.28 33.75 -32.28
C ASN A 383 13.15 32.29 -32.74
N ALA A 384 12.99 31.35 -31.81
CA ALA A 384 12.86 29.92 -32.11
C ALA A 384 11.45 29.55 -32.59
N GLN A 385 10.41 30.23 -32.09
CA GLN A 385 9.01 29.98 -32.38
C GLN A 385 8.23 31.32 -32.45
N PRO A 386 8.20 31.99 -33.61
CA PRO A 386 7.62 33.34 -33.76
C PRO A 386 6.15 33.46 -33.38
N ASP A 387 5.38 32.37 -33.46
CA ASP A 387 3.96 32.34 -33.09
C ASP A 387 3.72 32.04 -31.61
N ALA A 388 4.78 31.88 -30.81
CA ALA A 388 4.65 31.71 -29.36
C ALA A 388 4.08 32.97 -28.71
N PHE A 389 3.10 32.80 -27.83
CA PHE A 389 2.59 33.86 -26.99
C PHE A 389 3.50 34.03 -25.78
N ALA A 390 4.02 35.24 -25.55
CA ALA A 390 4.78 35.59 -24.36
C ALA A 390 4.36 36.98 -23.89
N THR A 391 3.95 37.11 -22.62
CA THR A 391 3.55 38.40 -22.07
C THR A 391 3.81 38.49 -20.57
N THR A 392 3.89 39.72 -20.09
CA THR A 392 4.07 40.07 -18.69
C THR A 392 2.89 40.93 -18.25
N ILE A 393 2.21 40.52 -17.17
CA ILE A 393 0.97 41.12 -16.71
C ILE A 393 1.14 41.58 -15.26
N PRO A 394 1.01 42.89 -14.97
CA PRO A 394 1.02 43.39 -13.60
C PRO A 394 -0.33 43.14 -12.92
N PHE A 395 -0.29 42.89 -11.62
CA PHE A 395 -1.48 42.79 -10.77
C PHE A 395 -1.28 43.56 -9.47
N ASP A 396 -2.36 44.12 -8.94
CA ASP A 396 -2.34 44.90 -7.68
C ASP A 396 -2.07 44.01 -6.46
N GLY A 397 -2.31 42.71 -6.58
CA GLY A 397 -1.94 41.71 -5.58
C GLY A 397 -2.49 40.31 -5.89
N PHE A 398 -2.24 39.38 -4.97
CA PHE A 398 -2.59 37.96 -5.11
C PHE A 398 -4.03 37.73 -5.56
N TYR A 399 -5.00 38.43 -4.94
CA TYR A 399 -6.42 38.22 -5.23
C TYR A 399 -6.77 38.54 -6.69
N SER A 400 -6.30 39.68 -7.21
CA SER A 400 -6.53 40.06 -8.62
C SER A 400 -5.85 39.08 -9.60
N PHE A 401 -4.69 38.54 -9.25
CA PHE A 401 -4.02 37.47 -10.00
C PHE A 401 -4.83 36.17 -10.01
N TYR A 402 -5.30 35.73 -8.84
CA TYR A 402 -6.17 34.57 -8.70
C TYR A 402 -7.44 34.74 -9.54
N GLN A 403 -8.08 35.90 -9.48
CA GLN A 403 -9.27 36.21 -10.28
C GLN A 403 -8.99 36.16 -11.79
N GLY A 404 -7.80 36.61 -12.23
CA GLY A 404 -7.40 36.61 -13.63
C GLY A 404 -7.16 35.21 -14.23
N PHE A 405 -6.68 34.25 -13.42
CA PHE A 405 -6.21 32.95 -13.95
C PHE A 405 -6.97 31.72 -13.41
N PHE A 406 -7.55 31.78 -12.22
CA PHE A 406 -7.98 30.59 -11.48
C PHE A 406 -9.40 30.68 -10.90
N ALA A 407 -10.06 31.83 -10.93
CA ALA A 407 -11.40 31.98 -10.33
C ALA A 407 -12.51 31.17 -11.01
N SER A 408 -12.28 30.73 -12.25
CA SER A 408 -13.17 29.88 -13.03
C SER A 408 -12.39 28.78 -13.75
N GLY A 409 -13.09 27.82 -14.34
CA GLY A 409 -12.52 26.75 -15.16
C GLY A 409 -12.94 25.35 -14.70
N GLU A 410 -12.72 24.39 -15.58
CA GLU A 410 -13.06 22.97 -15.40
C GLU A 410 -11.76 22.16 -15.36
N GLN A 411 -11.54 21.39 -14.28
CA GLN A 411 -10.31 20.60 -14.08
C GLN A 411 -10.57 19.25 -13.37
N VAL A 412 -11.83 18.96 -13.04
CA VAL A 412 -12.24 17.83 -12.22
C VAL A 412 -13.30 17.00 -12.96
N GLY A 413 -13.88 15.98 -12.33
CA GLY A 413 -14.90 15.14 -12.97
C GLY A 413 -14.33 14.10 -13.93
N ILE A 414 -13.03 13.85 -13.87
CA ILE A 414 -12.30 12.93 -14.76
C ILE A 414 -11.60 11.84 -13.97
N ASN A 415 -11.30 10.71 -14.63
CA ASN A 415 -10.42 9.70 -14.06
C ASN A 415 -8.98 10.18 -14.20
N VAL A 416 -8.26 10.28 -13.08
CA VAL A 416 -6.85 10.64 -13.08
C VAL A 416 -6.12 9.97 -11.93
N GLU A 417 -4.93 9.48 -12.23
CA GLU A 417 -3.94 9.03 -11.27
C GLU A 417 -2.60 9.71 -11.57
N LEU A 418 -1.83 9.95 -10.52
CA LEU A 418 -0.60 10.73 -10.59
C LEU A 418 0.62 9.87 -10.22
N ALA A 419 1.75 10.25 -10.77
CA ALA A 419 3.09 9.91 -10.31
C ALA A 419 3.88 11.20 -10.13
N SER A 420 4.75 11.28 -9.13
CA SER A 420 5.47 12.53 -8.87
C SER A 420 6.80 12.36 -8.15
N ARG A 421 7.61 13.41 -8.19
CA ARG A 421 8.87 13.51 -7.44
C ARG A 421 9.18 14.98 -7.13
N LEU A 422 9.82 15.22 -6.00
CA LEU A 422 10.42 16.49 -5.64
C LEU A 422 11.83 16.53 -6.21
N LEU A 423 12.08 17.47 -7.11
CA LEU A 423 13.36 17.64 -7.77
C LEU A 423 14.22 18.65 -6.99
N PRO A 424 15.33 18.20 -6.39
CA PRO A 424 16.27 19.08 -5.71
C PRO A 424 16.99 19.99 -6.71
N ARG A 425 17.58 21.07 -6.20
CA ARG A 425 18.30 22.06 -7.03
C ARG A 425 19.36 21.42 -7.94
N GLU A 426 20.08 20.41 -7.44
CA GLU A 426 21.17 19.77 -8.16
C GLU A 426 20.69 19.00 -9.41
N THR A 427 19.41 18.64 -9.50
CA THR A 427 18.83 18.03 -10.71
C THR A 427 18.91 18.97 -11.93
N PHE A 428 19.05 20.28 -11.70
CA PHE A 428 19.11 21.31 -12.73
C PHE A 428 20.53 21.65 -13.21
N ASP A 429 21.56 21.03 -12.64
CA ASP A 429 22.96 21.20 -13.06
C ASP A 429 23.25 20.56 -14.43
N HIS A 430 22.36 19.68 -14.90
CA HIS A 430 22.44 18.97 -16.19
C HIS A 430 21.15 19.13 -17.02
N PRO A 431 20.82 20.36 -17.46
CA PRO A 431 19.53 20.68 -18.06
C PRO A 431 19.27 19.93 -19.37
N GLU A 432 20.29 19.65 -20.17
CA GLU A 432 20.13 18.87 -21.41
C GLU A 432 19.67 17.44 -21.12
N HIS A 433 20.26 16.78 -20.12
CA HIS A 433 19.88 15.43 -19.72
C HIS A 433 18.47 15.42 -19.12
N LEU A 434 18.15 16.40 -18.28
CA LEU A 434 16.83 16.52 -17.69
C LEU A 434 15.76 16.75 -18.76
N ALA A 435 16.03 17.61 -19.75
CA ALA A 435 15.15 17.80 -20.89
C ALA A 435 14.94 16.50 -21.68
N ASP A 436 16.00 15.72 -21.91
CA ASP A 436 15.90 14.42 -22.58
C ASP A 436 14.99 13.43 -21.84
N VAL A 437 15.14 13.34 -20.51
CA VAL A 437 14.30 12.44 -19.70
C VAL A 437 12.84 12.92 -19.70
N ILE A 438 12.60 14.22 -19.47
CA ILE A 438 11.24 14.78 -19.42
C ILE A 438 10.54 14.66 -20.77
N MET A 439 11.23 14.90 -21.88
CA MET A 439 10.65 14.74 -23.22
C MET A 439 10.40 13.28 -23.62
N GLY A 440 10.91 12.32 -22.84
CA GLY A 440 10.67 10.89 -23.04
C GLY A 440 9.31 10.39 -22.55
N PHE A 441 8.63 11.13 -21.67
CA PHE A 441 7.29 10.76 -21.20
C PHE A 441 6.25 10.99 -22.30
N GLN A 442 5.24 10.11 -22.37
CA GLN A 442 4.17 10.19 -23.36
C GLN A 442 2.99 11.05 -22.87
N GLU A 443 2.90 11.23 -21.57
CA GLU A 443 1.85 11.90 -20.82
C GLU A 443 2.08 13.41 -20.75
N SER A 444 1.05 14.10 -20.29
CA SER A 444 1.21 15.45 -19.78
C SER A 444 2.10 15.47 -18.53
N ILE A 445 2.97 16.47 -18.47
CA ILE A 445 3.91 16.69 -17.38
C ILE A 445 3.65 18.06 -16.79
N GLN A 446 3.58 18.13 -15.47
CA GLN A 446 3.56 19.38 -14.73
C GLN A 446 4.87 19.58 -14.00
N LEU A 447 5.40 20.78 -14.09
CA LEU A 447 6.57 21.20 -13.34
C LEU A 447 6.19 22.41 -12.51
N ILE A 448 6.01 22.16 -11.22
CA ILE A 448 5.47 23.11 -10.26
C ILE A 448 6.65 23.73 -9.50
N HIS A 449 6.99 24.98 -9.84
CA HIS A 449 8.09 25.72 -9.24
C HIS A 449 7.60 26.40 -7.95
N VAL A 450 7.66 25.67 -6.84
CA VAL A 450 7.07 26.09 -5.55
C VAL A 450 7.96 25.77 -4.35
N GLY A 451 9.14 25.22 -4.58
CA GLY A 451 10.20 25.05 -3.58
C GLY A 451 11.23 26.18 -3.66
N GLY A 452 12.40 25.98 -3.04
CA GLY A 452 13.44 27.01 -3.01
C GLY A 452 13.07 28.25 -2.20
N GLY A 453 13.90 29.29 -2.28
CA GLY A 453 13.72 30.55 -1.55
C GLY A 453 13.40 30.32 -0.08
N LYS A 454 12.30 30.92 0.39
CA LYS A 454 11.83 30.81 1.77
C LYS A 454 11.53 29.38 2.20
N VAL A 455 11.08 28.50 1.30
CA VAL A 455 10.81 27.09 1.60
C VAL A 455 12.08 26.39 2.06
N SER A 456 13.22 26.70 1.44
CA SER A 456 14.53 26.10 1.74
C SER A 456 15.21 26.69 2.98
N GLU A 457 14.89 27.92 3.36
CA GLU A 457 15.43 28.57 4.57
C GLU A 457 14.83 28.05 5.87
N ILE A 458 13.62 27.49 5.81
CA ILE A 458 12.90 27.02 6.99
C ILE A 458 13.48 25.70 7.48
N ASP A 459 13.65 25.59 8.79
CA ASP A 459 14.14 24.38 9.45
C ASP A 459 13.35 23.14 8.99
N PRO A 460 14.00 22.12 8.40
CA PRO A 460 13.34 20.89 7.98
C PRO A 460 12.57 20.22 9.11
N ASP A 461 12.99 20.35 10.36
CA ASP A 461 12.34 19.69 11.50
C ASP A 461 11.22 20.52 12.15
N SER A 462 10.89 21.71 11.60
CA SER A 462 9.86 22.60 12.13
C SER A 462 8.42 22.07 12.01
N ALA A 463 8.20 21.10 11.11
CA ALA A 463 6.92 20.48 10.81
C ALA A 463 7.14 19.00 10.42
N GLY A 464 6.09 18.17 10.48
CA GLY A 464 6.11 16.77 10.06
C GLY A 464 6.13 16.57 8.53
N LEU A 465 6.62 17.57 7.81
CA LEU A 465 6.73 17.62 6.36
C LEU A 465 7.99 16.88 5.92
N ASN A 466 7.92 16.10 4.83
CA ASN A 466 9.11 15.47 4.27
C ASN A 466 10.25 16.50 4.06
N PRO A 467 11.43 16.31 4.69
CA PRO A 467 12.57 17.21 4.57
C PRO A 467 13.04 17.46 3.13
N ALA A 468 12.72 16.57 2.18
CA ALA A 468 13.00 16.76 0.76
C ALA A 468 12.45 18.08 0.20
N TRP A 469 11.33 18.58 0.74
CA TRP A 469 10.78 19.89 0.37
C TRP A 469 11.75 21.05 0.58
N ARG A 470 12.62 20.96 1.59
CA ARG A 470 13.59 22.03 1.89
C ARG A 470 14.76 22.06 0.91
N LYS A 471 14.96 20.99 0.14
CA LYS A 471 15.98 20.90 -0.92
C LYS A 471 15.39 21.05 -2.33
N ALA A 472 14.12 20.71 -2.48
CA ALA A 472 13.40 20.79 -3.74
C ALA A 472 13.20 22.24 -4.19
N ILE A 473 13.32 22.47 -5.50
CA ILE A 473 12.83 23.70 -6.14
C ILE A 473 11.61 23.43 -7.02
N VAL A 474 11.47 22.21 -7.55
CA VAL A 474 10.35 21.80 -8.40
C VAL A 474 9.66 20.57 -7.82
N HIS A 475 8.33 20.57 -7.87
CA HIS A 475 7.51 19.37 -7.77
C HIS A 475 7.08 18.95 -9.18
N MET A 476 7.57 17.79 -9.64
CA MET A 476 7.25 17.25 -10.96
C MET A 476 6.13 16.22 -10.84
N ILE A 477 5.10 16.35 -11.66
CA ILE A 477 3.95 15.43 -11.74
C ILE A 477 3.83 14.89 -13.16
N VAL A 478 3.55 13.60 -13.25
CA VAL A 478 3.13 12.90 -14.47
C VAL A 478 1.70 12.42 -14.21
N GLY A 479 0.76 12.85 -15.04
CA GLY A 479 -0.66 12.53 -14.89
C GLY A 479 -1.14 11.61 -16.00
N SER A 480 -1.89 10.57 -15.64
CA SER A 480 -2.57 9.69 -16.60
C SER A 480 -4.02 9.47 -16.23
N GLY A 481 -4.87 9.36 -17.24
CA GLY A 481 -6.31 9.13 -17.07
C GLY A 481 -6.87 8.14 -18.10
N TRP A 482 -8.13 7.79 -17.94
CA TRP A 482 -8.86 6.92 -18.86
C TRP A 482 -10.30 7.37 -19.06
N LEU A 483 -10.88 6.95 -20.19
CA LEU A 483 -12.25 7.30 -20.54
C LEU A 483 -13.27 6.53 -19.69
N SER A 484 -14.45 7.11 -19.51
CA SER A 484 -15.58 6.41 -18.89
C SER A 484 -15.94 5.15 -19.70
N GLY A 485 -16.20 4.04 -19.00
CA GLY A 485 -16.50 2.76 -19.63
C GLY A 485 -15.30 1.96 -20.13
N SER A 486 -14.06 2.42 -19.91
CA SER A 486 -12.85 1.63 -20.17
C SER A 486 -12.87 0.28 -19.44
N THR A 487 -12.30 -0.74 -20.06
CA THR A 487 -12.18 -2.08 -19.47
C THR A 487 -11.13 -2.09 -18.36
N VAL A 488 -11.20 -3.08 -17.46
CA VAL A 488 -10.19 -3.25 -16.39
C VAL A 488 -8.78 -3.41 -16.97
N ASP A 489 -8.62 -4.09 -18.11
CA ASP A 489 -7.31 -4.27 -18.74
C ASP A 489 -6.75 -2.95 -19.27
N GLN A 490 -7.60 -2.06 -19.83
CA GLN A 490 -7.19 -0.72 -20.25
C GLN A 490 -6.76 0.12 -19.05
N ILE A 491 -7.53 0.09 -17.96
CA ILE A 491 -7.19 0.80 -16.71
C ILE A 491 -5.87 0.28 -16.16
N ARG A 492 -5.69 -1.04 -16.06
CA ARG A 492 -4.45 -1.66 -15.58
C ARG A 492 -3.24 -1.33 -16.45
N ALA A 493 -3.41 -1.19 -17.77
CA ALA A 493 -2.33 -0.78 -18.66
C ALA A 493 -1.86 0.65 -18.34
N VAL A 494 -2.79 1.58 -18.10
CA VAL A 494 -2.47 2.94 -17.66
C VAL A 494 -1.74 2.93 -16.31
N GLN A 495 -2.25 2.17 -15.34
CA GLN A 495 -1.64 2.03 -14.02
C GLN A 495 -0.24 1.40 -14.08
N GLN A 496 -0.03 0.42 -14.95
CA GLN A 496 1.28 -0.17 -15.16
C GLN A 496 2.24 0.85 -15.76
N LYS A 497 1.77 1.67 -16.71
CA LYS A 497 2.60 2.73 -17.27
C LYS A 497 3.02 3.74 -16.20
N LEU A 498 2.10 4.18 -15.34
CA LEU A 498 2.45 5.06 -14.20
C LEU A 498 3.50 4.42 -13.28
N ARG A 499 3.47 3.10 -13.08
CA ARG A 499 4.51 2.38 -12.33
C ARG A 499 5.87 2.44 -13.02
N ASP A 500 5.90 2.31 -14.34
CA ASP A 500 7.14 2.40 -15.12
C ASP A 500 7.69 3.84 -15.08
N ASP A 501 6.80 4.84 -15.18
CA ASP A 501 7.12 6.27 -15.10
C ASP A 501 7.70 6.65 -13.72
N LEU A 502 7.23 6.03 -12.63
CA LEU A 502 7.80 6.23 -11.29
C LEU A 502 9.26 5.83 -11.20
N ALA A 503 9.68 4.76 -11.88
CA ALA A 503 11.08 4.34 -11.89
C ALA A 503 11.98 5.38 -12.56
N ILE A 504 11.47 6.02 -13.62
CA ILE A 504 12.16 7.13 -14.30
C ILE A 504 12.24 8.35 -13.37
N LEU A 505 11.13 8.72 -12.73
CA LEU A 505 11.08 9.85 -11.80
C LEU A 505 12.02 9.67 -10.60
N GLU A 506 12.07 8.48 -10.01
CA GLU A 506 13.01 8.17 -8.92
C GLU A 506 14.47 8.30 -9.37
N SER A 507 14.78 7.97 -10.63
CA SER A 507 16.15 8.10 -11.15
C SER A 507 16.62 9.56 -11.26
N LEU A 508 15.70 10.52 -11.39
CA LEU A 508 16.01 11.96 -11.46
C LEU A 508 16.36 12.57 -10.10
N ALA A 509 15.88 11.97 -9.02
CA ALA A 509 16.13 12.41 -7.65
C ALA A 509 16.25 11.21 -6.69
N PRO A 510 17.31 10.38 -6.80
CA PRO A 510 17.43 9.15 -6.02
C PRO A 510 17.40 9.40 -4.51
N GLY A 511 16.51 8.71 -3.80
CA GLY A 511 16.33 8.91 -2.35
C GLY A 511 15.67 10.24 -1.97
N GLY A 512 15.15 10.98 -2.97
CA GLY A 512 14.31 12.16 -2.78
C GLY A 512 12.93 11.81 -2.20
N GLY A 513 12.01 12.77 -2.26
CA GLY A 513 10.65 12.60 -1.78
C GLY A 513 9.62 12.91 -2.86
N ALA A 514 8.36 12.67 -2.57
CA ALA A 514 7.22 13.13 -3.36
C ALA A 514 6.22 13.85 -2.47
N TYR A 515 5.41 14.72 -3.07
CA TYR A 515 4.38 15.44 -2.33
C TYR A 515 3.20 14.52 -2.02
N PHE A 516 2.97 14.24 -0.74
CA PHE A 516 1.96 13.27 -0.29
C PHE A 516 0.52 13.52 -0.80
N ASN A 517 0.17 14.75 -1.21
CA ASN A 517 -1.17 15.03 -1.75
C ASN A 517 -1.30 14.80 -3.26
N GLU A 518 -0.19 14.82 -4.00
CA GLU A 518 -0.14 14.69 -5.45
C GLU A 518 0.91 13.64 -5.81
N ALA A 519 0.69 12.42 -5.33
CA ALA A 519 1.64 11.32 -5.43
C ALA A 519 0.96 10.03 -5.90
N SER A 520 1.78 9.01 -6.15
CA SER A 520 1.30 7.72 -6.62
C SER A 520 0.89 6.77 -5.50
N LEU A 521 -0.13 5.97 -5.78
CA LEU A 521 -0.51 4.79 -5.00
C LEU A 521 0.45 3.60 -5.21
N TYR A 522 1.42 3.72 -6.12
CA TYR A 522 2.32 2.63 -6.50
C TYR A 522 3.77 2.84 -6.07
N GLU A 523 4.02 3.76 -5.13
CA GLU A 523 5.37 3.96 -4.59
C GLU A 523 5.91 2.66 -3.97
N ILE A 524 7.17 2.35 -4.27
CA ILE A 524 7.84 1.15 -3.72
C ILE A 524 8.15 1.34 -2.23
N ASN A 525 8.52 2.56 -1.83
CA ASN A 525 8.86 2.90 -0.45
C ASN A 525 8.11 4.16 0.01
N PRO A 526 6.77 4.09 0.14
CA PRO A 526 5.94 5.26 0.44
C PRO A 526 6.29 5.90 1.78
N ARG A 527 6.81 5.13 2.75
CA ARG A 527 7.25 5.65 4.06
C ARG A 527 8.36 6.68 3.90
N HIS A 528 9.39 6.34 3.12
CA HIS A 528 10.49 7.26 2.83
C HIS A 528 10.06 8.34 1.84
N THR A 529 9.40 7.95 0.74
CA THR A 529 9.01 8.90 -0.31
C THR A 529 8.12 10.02 0.23
N PHE A 530 7.18 9.73 1.13
CA PHE A 530 6.21 10.74 1.60
C PHE A 530 6.60 11.42 2.90
N PHE A 531 7.43 10.78 3.73
CA PHE A 531 7.72 11.29 5.07
C PHE A 531 9.22 11.32 5.40
N GLY A 532 10.08 10.68 4.61
CA GLY A 532 11.51 10.61 4.84
C GLY A 532 11.87 10.16 6.26
N ASP A 533 12.88 10.80 6.83
CA ASP A 533 13.37 10.52 8.18
C ASP A 533 12.36 10.87 9.30
N HIS A 534 11.28 11.59 8.98
CA HIS A 534 10.24 11.94 9.94
C HIS A 534 9.25 10.82 10.23
N TYR A 535 9.22 9.77 9.39
CA TYR A 535 8.21 8.71 9.48
C TYR A 535 8.10 8.09 10.89
N GLU A 536 9.22 7.74 11.52
CA GLU A 536 9.20 7.09 12.83
C GLU A 536 8.63 7.99 13.94
N ARG A 537 8.85 9.32 13.84
CA ARG A 537 8.30 10.28 14.79
C ARG A 537 6.81 10.48 14.57
N LEU A 538 6.39 10.63 13.31
CA LEU A 538 4.99 10.69 12.91
C LEU A 538 4.23 9.43 13.38
N GLU A 539 4.84 8.27 13.22
CA GLU A 539 4.28 6.98 13.61
C GLU A 539 3.99 6.90 15.13
N LYS A 540 4.93 7.37 15.97
CA LYS A 540 4.78 7.41 17.43
C LYS A 540 3.70 8.39 17.88
N ILE A 541 3.61 9.55 17.22
CA ILE A 541 2.56 10.54 17.51
C ILE A 541 1.19 9.97 17.13
N LYS A 542 1.09 9.30 15.97
CA LYS A 542 -0.11 8.58 15.56
C LYS A 542 -0.56 7.55 16.60
N ASP A 543 0.34 6.75 17.16
CA ASP A 543 -0.01 5.79 18.22
C ASP A 543 -0.50 6.45 19.51
N THR A 544 -0.09 7.69 19.77
CA THR A 544 -0.53 8.45 20.94
C THR A 544 -1.96 8.94 20.78
N TYR A 545 -2.29 9.54 19.64
CA TYR A 545 -3.59 10.18 19.40
C TYR A 545 -4.64 9.24 18.77
N ASP A 546 -4.22 8.11 18.20
CA ASP A 546 -5.10 7.07 17.67
C ASP A 546 -4.54 5.65 17.90
N PRO A 547 -4.48 5.19 19.17
CA PRO A 547 -3.92 3.89 19.53
C PRO A 547 -4.71 2.69 18.98
N LYS A 548 -5.97 2.91 18.56
CA LYS A 548 -6.85 1.87 17.99
C LYS A 548 -6.84 1.88 16.47
N GLY A 549 -6.12 2.82 15.85
CA GLY A 549 -6.04 3.00 14.40
C GLY A 549 -7.39 3.25 13.74
N LEU A 550 -8.29 4.04 14.35
CA LEU A 550 -9.60 4.42 13.77
C LEU A 550 -9.42 5.12 12.42
N PHE A 551 -8.49 6.05 12.35
CA PHE A 551 -8.20 6.86 11.18
C PHE A 551 -7.17 6.14 10.29
N ILE A 552 -7.62 5.57 9.18
CA ILE A 552 -6.78 4.81 8.25
C ILE A 552 -6.99 5.35 6.84
N VAL A 553 -5.92 5.84 6.23
CA VAL A 553 -5.91 6.32 4.84
C VAL A 553 -4.90 5.53 4.03
N ALA A 554 -5.10 5.44 2.71
CA ALA A 554 -4.09 4.89 1.81
C ALA A 554 -2.78 5.65 2.01
N GLU A 555 -1.68 4.91 2.13
CA GLU A 555 -0.32 5.43 2.38
C GLU A 555 -0.11 6.29 3.65
N GLY A 556 -1.15 6.46 4.48
CA GLY A 556 -1.02 6.77 5.90
C GLY A 556 -0.79 5.48 6.69
N LYS A 557 -0.36 5.57 7.94
CA LYS A 557 -0.04 4.37 8.76
C LYS A 557 -1.13 3.27 8.67
N VAL A 558 -0.69 2.07 8.26
CA VAL A 558 -1.42 0.78 8.12
C VAL A 558 -2.39 0.67 6.91
N LEU A 559 -1.83 0.46 5.73
CA LEU A 559 -2.29 -0.58 4.79
C LEU A 559 -1.07 -1.30 4.19
N PHE A 560 -0.29 -1.98 5.04
CA PHE A 560 0.50 -3.13 4.58
C PHE A 560 -0.22 -4.40 5.02
N SER A 561 -1.31 -4.70 4.32
CA SER A 561 -1.71 -6.09 4.17
C SER A 561 -0.91 -6.64 2.99
N PRO A 562 -0.34 -7.85 3.05
CA PRO A 562 0.20 -8.55 1.87
C PRO A 562 -0.91 -8.95 0.85
N PHE A 563 -2.05 -8.26 0.87
CA PHE A 563 -3.17 -8.40 -0.05
C PHE A 563 -3.62 -7.00 -0.49
N SER A 564 -2.76 -6.27 -1.20
CA SER A 564 -3.23 -5.63 -2.43
C SER A 564 -2.83 -6.55 -3.59
N LEU A 565 -3.67 -6.54 -4.61
CA LEU A 565 -3.52 -7.28 -5.85
C LEU A 565 -2.16 -6.97 -6.51
N ASP A 566 -1.17 -7.83 -6.33
CA ASP A 566 -0.42 -8.45 -7.43
C ASP A 566 0.55 -9.52 -6.92
N THR A 567 0.68 -10.55 -7.75
CA THR A 567 1.48 -11.76 -7.56
C THR A 567 2.97 -11.52 -7.79
N ASP A 568 3.77 -12.24 -7.00
CA ASP A 568 5.17 -12.61 -7.21
C ASP A 568 6.30 -11.59 -6.88
N ASN A 569 7.17 -12.06 -5.97
CA ASN A 569 8.61 -11.81 -5.88
C ASN A 569 9.14 -10.45 -5.36
N ILE A 570 9.44 -10.41 -4.04
CA ILE A 570 10.80 -10.42 -3.44
C ILE A 570 10.72 -9.84 -2.01
N MET A 571 10.91 -10.70 -1.01
CA MET A 571 10.94 -10.34 0.41
C MET A 571 12.29 -10.72 1.02
N PHE A 572 13.22 -9.76 1.09
CA PHE A 572 14.33 -9.80 2.05
C PHE A 572 14.65 -8.38 2.53
N GLY A 573 13.95 -7.95 3.58
CA GLY A 573 14.19 -6.68 4.25
C GLY A 573 13.68 -6.71 5.69
N ARG A 574 14.54 -7.14 6.62
CA ARG A 574 14.43 -7.02 8.08
C ARG A 574 13.15 -7.56 8.74
N LEU A 575 13.04 -8.89 8.75
CA LEU A 575 12.15 -9.62 9.66
C LEU A 575 12.60 -9.40 11.11
N GLY A 576 11.76 -8.76 11.92
CA GLY A 576 11.99 -8.64 13.36
C GLY A 576 12.23 -10.01 14.00
N ILE A 577 13.04 -10.08 15.07
CA ILE A 577 13.48 -11.33 15.73
C ILE A 577 12.34 -12.33 15.96
N ARG A 578 11.12 -11.86 16.27
CA ARG A 578 9.95 -12.72 16.42
C ARG A 578 9.56 -13.46 15.14
N VAL A 579 9.59 -12.80 13.99
CA VAL A 579 9.23 -13.43 12.71
C VAL A 579 10.35 -14.37 12.24
N PHE A 580 11.62 -14.03 12.49
CA PHE A 580 12.73 -14.95 12.29
C PHE A 580 12.56 -16.23 13.12
N LEU A 581 12.23 -16.09 14.40
CA LEU A 581 12.01 -17.25 15.29
C LEU A 581 10.82 -18.10 14.85
N ILE A 582 9.73 -17.48 14.40
CA ILE A 582 8.56 -18.19 13.88
C ILE A 582 8.89 -18.93 12.59
N GLN A 583 9.63 -18.31 11.67
CA GLN A 583 10.08 -18.98 10.44
C GLN A 583 11.05 -20.13 10.74
N ALA A 584 11.99 -19.94 11.66
CA ALA A 584 12.90 -20.98 12.11
C ALA A 584 12.13 -22.17 12.73
N LEU A 585 11.08 -21.89 13.51
CA LEU A 585 10.21 -22.92 14.10
C LEU A 585 9.41 -23.66 13.02
N SER A 586 8.88 -22.94 12.02
CA SER A 586 8.15 -23.55 10.89
C SER A 586 9.07 -24.44 10.05
N ILE A 587 10.28 -23.99 9.73
CA ILE A 587 11.29 -24.79 9.03
C ILE A 587 11.66 -26.02 9.86
N GLY A 588 11.92 -25.84 11.16
CA GLY A 588 12.21 -26.94 12.08
C GLY A 588 11.08 -27.97 12.15
N SER A 589 9.82 -27.53 12.17
CA SER A 589 8.64 -28.40 12.22
C SER A 589 8.45 -29.18 10.92
N THR A 590 8.67 -28.54 9.77
CA THR A 590 8.62 -29.19 8.45
C THR A 590 9.68 -30.28 8.31
N ILE A 591 10.91 -30.03 8.81
CA ILE A 591 11.99 -31.03 8.78
C ILE A 591 11.76 -32.16 9.80
N ALA A 592 11.22 -31.84 10.98
CA ALA A 592 10.95 -32.84 12.02
C ALA A 592 9.81 -33.80 11.65
N SER A 593 8.83 -33.35 10.87
CA SER A 593 7.62 -34.13 10.57
C SER A 593 7.90 -35.46 9.83
N PRO A 594 8.71 -35.52 8.75
CA PRO A 594 9.11 -36.77 8.12
C PRO A 594 9.89 -37.72 9.05
N PHE A 595 10.75 -37.18 9.91
CA PHE A 595 11.52 -37.99 10.87
C PHE A 595 10.63 -38.59 11.96
N MET A 596 9.71 -37.78 12.49
CA MET A 596 8.68 -38.22 13.45
C MET A 596 7.76 -39.27 12.83
N PHE A 597 7.37 -39.09 11.58
CA PHE A 597 6.59 -40.09 10.83
C PHE A 597 7.37 -41.39 10.66
N TRP A 598 8.64 -41.33 10.23
CA TRP A 598 9.48 -42.51 10.06
C TRP A 598 9.68 -43.27 11.38
N LYS A 599 10.03 -42.57 12.46
CA LYS A 599 10.20 -43.18 13.79
C LYS A 599 8.90 -43.70 14.38
N GLY A 600 7.79 -42.99 14.16
CA GLY A 600 6.45 -43.45 14.53
C GLY A 600 6.08 -44.75 13.82
N LEU A 601 6.36 -44.83 12.52
CA LEU A 601 6.14 -46.04 11.73
C LEU A 601 7.05 -47.18 12.18
N SER A 602 8.34 -46.93 12.41
CA SER A 602 9.28 -47.94 12.94
C SER A 602 8.85 -48.52 14.28
N LEU A 603 8.33 -47.68 15.19
CA LEU A 603 7.81 -48.13 16.49
C LEU A 603 6.51 -48.93 16.32
N ALA A 604 5.62 -48.50 15.42
CA ALA A 604 4.35 -49.18 15.18
C ALA A 604 4.53 -50.56 14.53
N THR A 605 5.52 -50.71 13.66
CA THR A 605 5.79 -51.97 12.95
C THR A 605 6.88 -52.81 13.59
N ASN A 606 7.52 -52.31 14.65
CA ASN A 606 8.66 -52.90 15.34
C ASN A 606 9.84 -53.23 14.41
N THR A 607 10.09 -52.40 13.40
CA THR A 607 11.22 -52.55 12.47
C THR A 607 11.88 -51.20 12.17
N GLU A 608 13.20 -51.18 12.06
CA GLU A 608 13.95 -49.95 11.74
C GLU A 608 13.70 -49.47 10.30
N SER A 609 13.29 -50.38 9.41
CA SER A 609 13.03 -50.13 7.99
C SER A 609 11.62 -50.61 7.62
N PRO A 610 10.56 -49.87 7.97
CA PRO A 610 9.17 -50.28 7.73
C PRO A 610 8.77 -50.32 6.25
N LEU A 611 9.55 -49.68 5.37
CA LEU A 611 9.31 -49.60 3.94
C LEU A 611 10.59 -49.99 3.19
N ILE A 612 10.47 -50.86 2.20
CA ILE A 612 11.61 -51.26 1.36
C ILE A 612 11.18 -51.42 -0.10
N VAL A 613 12.10 -51.15 -1.03
CA VAL A 613 11.84 -51.26 -2.47
C VAL A 613 12.43 -52.57 -3.01
N VAL A 614 11.66 -53.29 -3.82
CA VAL A 614 12.13 -54.50 -4.52
C VAL A 614 13.01 -54.11 -5.71
N LEU A 615 14.25 -54.59 -5.73
CA LEU A 615 15.25 -54.22 -6.73
C LEU A 615 15.50 -55.31 -7.79
N SER A 616 15.05 -56.54 -7.58
CA SER A 616 15.29 -57.69 -8.46
C SER A 616 14.03 -58.52 -8.69
N GLY A 617 14.02 -59.35 -9.75
CA GLY A 617 12.92 -60.26 -10.09
C GLY A 617 13.01 -61.65 -9.43
N SER A 618 13.77 -61.79 -8.35
CA SER A 618 13.96 -63.07 -7.63
C SER A 618 12.69 -63.58 -6.94
N MET A 619 11.73 -62.69 -6.69
CA MET A 619 10.45 -62.97 -6.06
C MET A 619 9.27 -63.01 -7.04
N GLU A 620 9.52 -63.02 -8.36
CA GLU A 620 8.43 -63.13 -9.33
C GLU A 620 7.78 -64.53 -9.28
N PRO A 621 6.44 -64.65 -9.36
CA PRO A 621 5.45 -63.59 -9.62
C PRO A 621 4.89 -62.89 -8.37
N ALA A 622 5.37 -63.22 -7.16
CA ALA A 622 4.82 -62.66 -5.92
C ALA A 622 5.11 -61.16 -5.74
N PHE A 623 6.31 -60.71 -6.09
CA PHE A 623 6.69 -59.31 -6.12
C PHE A 623 7.55 -58.99 -7.35
N TYR A 624 7.33 -57.81 -7.92
CA TYR A 624 8.07 -57.33 -9.08
C TYR A 624 9.05 -56.23 -8.69
N ARG A 625 10.11 -56.05 -9.49
CA ARG A 625 11.01 -54.90 -9.35
C ARG A 625 10.18 -53.60 -9.38
N GLY A 626 10.44 -52.72 -8.42
CA GLY A 626 9.73 -51.46 -8.24
C GLY A 626 8.55 -51.51 -7.26
N ASP A 627 8.23 -52.66 -6.68
CA ASP A 627 7.24 -52.73 -5.60
C ASP A 627 7.81 -52.17 -4.29
N ILE A 628 6.99 -51.49 -3.49
CA ILE A 628 7.32 -51.10 -2.11
C ILE A 628 6.67 -52.09 -1.15
N LEU A 629 7.44 -52.72 -0.28
CA LEU A 629 6.97 -53.67 0.72
C LEU A 629 6.83 -52.98 2.08
N LEU A 630 5.71 -53.23 2.75
CA LEU A 630 5.41 -52.81 4.12
C LEU A 630 5.84 -53.91 5.08
N LEU A 631 6.80 -53.61 5.95
CA LEU A 631 7.41 -54.59 6.84
C LEU A 631 6.89 -54.46 8.26
N THR A 632 6.73 -55.60 8.93
CA THR A 632 6.45 -55.70 10.36
C THR A 632 7.33 -56.78 10.98
N ASN A 633 7.88 -56.53 12.17
CA ASN A 633 8.73 -57.50 12.87
C ASN A 633 8.26 -57.66 14.33
N PRO A 634 7.02 -58.12 14.57
CA PRO A 634 6.48 -58.24 15.93
C PRO A 634 7.34 -59.19 16.76
N ALA A 635 7.81 -58.76 17.94
CA ALA A 635 8.73 -59.52 18.79
C ALA A 635 8.14 -60.84 19.33
N ASP A 636 6.82 -60.95 19.38
CA ASP A 636 6.07 -62.05 20.01
C ASP A 636 5.56 -63.12 19.03
N LYS A 637 5.90 -63.02 17.74
CA LYS A 637 5.45 -63.98 16.71
C LYS A 637 6.60 -64.79 16.13
N ILE A 638 6.35 -66.08 15.90
CA ILE A 638 7.25 -67.02 15.21
C ILE A 638 6.95 -66.95 13.70
N TYR A 639 7.99 -66.93 12.87
CA TYR A 639 7.84 -66.96 11.42
C TYR A 639 7.56 -68.38 10.93
N LYS A 640 6.73 -68.53 9.90
CA LYS A 640 6.30 -69.85 9.40
C LYS A 640 6.78 -70.08 7.98
N THR A 641 6.94 -71.34 7.59
CA THR A 641 7.06 -71.72 6.17
C THR A 641 5.97 -71.06 5.34
N GLY A 642 6.38 -70.41 4.25
CA GLY A 642 5.51 -69.62 3.37
C GLY A 642 5.54 -68.11 3.64
N ASP A 643 6.01 -67.66 4.81
CA ASP A 643 6.20 -66.24 5.10
C ASP A 643 7.27 -65.63 4.19
N ILE A 644 7.08 -64.39 3.77
CA ILE A 644 8.07 -63.65 2.99
C ILE A 644 8.78 -62.67 3.91
N LEU A 645 10.09 -62.85 4.04
CA LEU A 645 10.92 -62.12 4.96
C LEU A 645 11.92 -61.25 4.22
N VAL A 646 12.21 -60.10 4.80
CA VAL A 646 13.32 -59.25 4.43
C VAL A 646 14.41 -59.46 5.47
N TYR A 647 15.61 -59.80 5.03
CA TYR A 647 16.74 -60.09 5.91
C TYR A 647 18.04 -59.48 5.40
N ASN A 648 18.94 -59.19 6.34
CA ASN A 648 20.28 -58.70 6.09
C ASN A 648 21.29 -59.83 6.33
N ILE A 649 22.22 -59.99 5.40
CA ILE A 649 23.38 -60.87 5.56
C ILE A 649 24.58 -60.00 5.98
N PRO A 650 25.36 -60.40 7.00
CA PRO A 650 26.58 -59.69 7.36
C PRO A 650 27.49 -59.46 6.13
N GLY A 651 27.97 -58.23 5.93
CA GLY A 651 28.83 -57.89 4.79
C GLY A 651 28.11 -57.55 3.49
N ARG A 652 26.77 -57.57 3.44
CA ARG A 652 25.98 -57.08 2.30
C ARG A 652 25.18 -55.82 2.64
N ASP A 653 25.26 -54.83 1.75
CA ASP A 653 24.60 -53.54 1.92
C ASP A 653 23.11 -53.54 1.52
N ILE A 654 22.68 -54.55 0.73
CA ILE A 654 21.32 -54.63 0.20
C ILE A 654 20.57 -55.81 0.85
N PRO A 655 19.48 -55.57 1.60
CA PRO A 655 18.61 -56.62 2.12
C PRO A 655 18.01 -57.50 1.03
N ILE A 656 17.79 -58.77 1.37
CA ILE A 656 17.20 -59.76 0.48
C ILE A 656 15.78 -60.05 0.93
N VAL A 657 14.86 -60.18 -0.02
CA VAL A 657 13.45 -60.48 0.23
C VAL A 657 13.14 -61.85 -0.33
N HIS A 658 12.97 -62.88 0.50
CA HIS A 658 12.68 -64.24 0.03
C HIS A 658 11.70 -64.99 0.94
N ARG A 659 11.12 -66.07 0.43
CA ARG A 659 10.12 -66.87 1.14
C ARG A 659 10.79 -67.92 2.01
N VAL A 660 10.32 -68.08 3.25
CA VAL A 660 10.74 -69.16 4.15
C VAL A 660 10.26 -70.48 3.57
N VAL A 661 11.18 -71.39 3.28
CA VAL A 661 10.91 -72.75 2.81
C VAL A 661 10.99 -73.77 3.95
N GLU A 662 11.84 -73.51 4.95
CA GLU A 662 12.02 -74.38 6.11
C GLU A 662 12.26 -73.54 7.36
N SER A 663 11.67 -73.96 8.49
CA SER A 663 11.82 -73.28 9.79
C SER A 663 11.93 -74.31 10.91
N HIS A 664 12.95 -74.16 11.76
CA HIS A 664 13.19 -74.99 12.93
C HIS A 664 13.17 -74.14 14.19
N ASP A 665 12.33 -74.53 15.15
CA ASP A 665 12.15 -73.83 16.42
C ASP A 665 12.80 -74.65 17.53
N PHE A 666 13.80 -74.08 18.20
CA PHE A 666 14.46 -74.70 19.34
C PHE A 666 14.04 -74.02 20.66
N PRO A 667 13.76 -74.78 21.73
CA PRO A 667 13.64 -74.22 23.07
C PRO A 667 14.94 -73.50 23.46
N SER A 668 14.88 -72.37 24.18
CA SER A 668 16.08 -71.77 24.76
C SER A 668 16.65 -72.70 25.84
N ASP A 669 17.86 -73.21 25.63
CA ASP A 669 18.63 -73.84 26.69
C ASP A 669 19.09 -72.75 27.69
N GLU A 670 18.90 -73.00 28.99
CA GLU A 670 19.23 -72.10 30.11
C GLU A 670 20.74 -71.83 30.29
N ASP A 671 21.63 -72.36 29.43
CA ASP A 671 23.09 -72.30 29.64
C ASP A 671 23.86 -71.80 28.40
N SER A 672 23.74 -70.51 28.07
CA SER A 672 24.82 -69.82 27.35
C SER A 672 25.15 -68.48 28.01
N PHE A 673 26.41 -68.35 28.38
CA PHE A 673 26.97 -67.30 29.24
C PHE A 673 26.72 -65.88 28.69
N VAL A 674 26.22 -65.04 29.59
CA VAL A 674 26.12 -63.58 29.48
C VAL A 674 27.52 -62.96 29.48
N GLU A 675 27.85 -62.16 28.48
CA GLU A 675 28.86 -61.10 28.61
C GLU A 675 28.18 -59.73 28.64
N SER A 676 28.00 -59.24 29.87
CA SER A 676 27.78 -57.85 30.29
C SER A 676 26.62 -57.02 29.71
N GLY A 677 25.64 -56.72 30.58
CA GLY A 677 25.14 -55.35 30.72
C GLY A 677 23.62 -55.12 30.58
N VAL A 678 22.98 -54.85 31.72
CA VAL A 678 21.67 -54.18 31.92
C VAL A 678 20.41 -55.07 31.81
N GLN A 679 19.86 -55.39 32.99
CA GLN A 679 18.50 -55.89 33.15
C GLN A 679 17.46 -54.77 32.95
N THR A 680 16.50 -54.98 32.05
CA THR A 680 15.18 -54.34 32.15
C THR A 680 14.09 -55.40 32.03
N GLY A 681 13.27 -55.51 33.06
CA GLY A 681 12.26 -56.54 33.19
C GLY A 681 11.11 -56.44 32.19
N ARG A 682 10.82 -57.57 31.54
CA ARG A 682 9.47 -58.01 31.16
C ARG A 682 9.51 -59.52 30.90
N GLN A 683 8.95 -60.27 31.85
CA GLN A 683 8.85 -61.72 31.79
C GLN A 683 7.61 -62.09 30.95
N GLY A 684 7.82 -62.88 29.89
CA GLY A 684 6.76 -63.60 29.16
C GLY A 684 6.63 -63.24 27.67
N VAL A 685 7.28 -64.06 26.82
CA VAL A 685 6.70 -64.88 25.72
C VAL A 685 7.82 -65.17 24.68
N TYR A 686 8.44 -66.35 24.85
CA TYR A 686 9.32 -67.16 23.97
C TYR A 686 10.56 -66.53 23.31
N ASP A 687 11.70 -66.68 23.97
CA ASP A 687 13.04 -66.64 23.35
C ASP A 687 13.38 -68.03 22.78
N SER A 688 12.67 -68.47 21.75
CA SER A 688 13.01 -69.69 21.01
C SER A 688 14.01 -69.34 19.91
N ARG A 689 15.17 -70.02 19.87
CA ARG A 689 16.12 -69.86 18.75
C ARG A 689 15.45 -70.43 17.50
N GLN A 690 14.99 -69.55 16.62
CA GLN A 690 14.37 -69.92 15.35
C GLN A 690 15.43 -69.83 14.24
N MET A 691 15.59 -70.93 13.51
CA MET A 691 16.47 -71.07 12.35
C MET A 691 15.61 -71.20 11.10
N MET A 692 15.87 -70.40 10.08
CA MET A 692 15.06 -70.31 8.85
C MET A 692 15.92 -70.48 7.61
N LEU A 693 15.42 -71.25 6.65
CA LEU A 693 15.94 -71.33 5.29
C LEU A 693 14.95 -70.64 4.36
N THR A 694 15.46 -69.78 3.50
CA THR A 694 14.68 -69.00 2.54
C THR A 694 15.04 -69.37 1.10
N LYS A 695 14.13 -69.03 0.19
CA LYS A 695 14.32 -69.17 -1.25
C LYS A 695 13.50 -68.12 -1.99
N GLY A 696 14.09 -67.51 -3.02
CA GLY A 696 13.35 -66.69 -3.99
C GLY A 696 12.35 -67.51 -4.79
N ASP A 697 11.13 -66.98 -4.99
CA ASP A 697 10.06 -67.68 -5.72
C ASP A 697 10.49 -68.03 -7.16
N ASN A 698 11.34 -67.19 -7.78
CA ASN A 698 11.88 -67.37 -9.13
C ASN A 698 13.29 -68.02 -9.15
N ASN A 699 13.84 -68.42 -8.01
CA ASN A 699 15.16 -69.05 -7.93
C ASN A 699 15.04 -70.59 -8.06
N PRO A 700 16.01 -71.31 -8.66
CA PRO A 700 15.95 -72.77 -8.79
C PRO A 700 16.41 -73.54 -7.54
N VAL A 701 17.15 -72.89 -6.65
CA VAL A 701 17.74 -73.47 -5.42
C VAL A 701 17.48 -72.53 -4.23
N ASP A 702 17.70 -73.02 -3.00
CA ASP A 702 17.60 -72.22 -1.77
C ASP A 702 18.75 -71.20 -1.63
N ASP A 703 18.64 -70.36 -0.59
CA ASP A 703 19.52 -69.21 -0.40
C ASP A 703 20.82 -69.50 0.36
N LEU A 704 21.20 -70.76 0.63
CA LEU A 704 22.43 -71.09 1.37
C LEU A 704 23.67 -70.41 0.78
N ALA A 705 23.79 -70.38 -0.55
CA ALA A 705 24.90 -69.71 -1.22
C ALA A 705 24.89 -68.16 -1.07
N LEU A 706 23.74 -67.58 -0.70
CA LEU A 706 23.59 -66.14 -0.47
C LEU A 706 23.87 -65.74 0.98
N TYR A 707 23.94 -66.70 1.91
CA TYR A 707 24.11 -66.47 3.34
C TYR A 707 25.55 -66.20 3.79
N ASP A 708 26.51 -66.19 2.87
CA ASP A 708 27.93 -65.86 3.11
C ASP A 708 28.54 -66.67 4.28
N GLY A 709 28.31 -67.99 4.27
CA GLY A 709 28.87 -68.93 5.25
C GLY A 709 27.97 -69.26 6.44
N LEU A 710 26.74 -68.72 6.51
CA LEU A 710 25.74 -69.18 7.48
C LEU A 710 24.93 -70.36 6.93
N ASP A 711 24.67 -71.37 7.76
CA ASP A 711 23.81 -72.50 7.39
C ASP A 711 22.31 -72.17 7.54
N TRP A 712 21.95 -71.16 8.35
CA TRP A 712 20.57 -70.78 8.64
C TRP A 712 20.44 -69.30 9.03
N LEU A 713 19.27 -68.71 8.76
CA LEU A 713 18.91 -67.38 9.24
C LEU A 713 18.29 -67.45 10.63
N GLU A 714 18.87 -66.71 11.55
CA GLU A 714 18.27 -66.42 12.85
C GLU A 714 17.42 -65.14 12.82
N ARG A 715 16.56 -64.99 13.82
CA ARG A 715 15.71 -63.79 13.99
C ARG A 715 16.48 -62.47 13.94
N LYS A 716 17.72 -62.44 14.43
CA LYS A 716 18.61 -61.26 14.39
C LYS A 716 18.95 -60.77 12.97
N HIS A 717 18.85 -61.65 11.97
CA HIS A 717 19.08 -61.30 10.57
C HIS A 717 17.81 -60.73 9.91
N ILE A 718 16.63 -60.89 10.51
CA ILE A 718 15.35 -60.50 9.92
C ILE A 718 15.06 -59.03 10.18
N VAL A 719 14.96 -58.26 9.09
CA VAL A 719 14.54 -56.85 9.10
C VAL A 719 13.03 -56.76 9.33
N GLY A 720 12.25 -57.65 8.69
CA GLY A 720 10.83 -57.81 8.96
C GLY A 720 10.11 -58.71 7.96
N LYS A 721 8.87 -59.08 8.31
CA LYS A 721 7.96 -59.82 7.46
C LYS A 721 7.11 -58.88 6.63
N VAL A 722 6.93 -59.22 5.36
CA VAL A 722 6.07 -58.47 4.44
C VAL A 722 4.61 -58.64 4.85
N GLY A 723 3.95 -57.53 5.21
CA GLY A 723 2.53 -57.47 5.59
C GLY A 723 1.63 -56.87 4.51
N GLY A 724 2.21 -56.21 3.51
CA GLY A 724 1.51 -55.62 2.37
C GLY A 724 2.51 -55.02 1.38
N TYR A 725 2.03 -54.60 0.22
CA TYR A 725 2.89 -53.95 -0.78
C TYR A 725 2.11 -52.95 -1.64
N LEU A 726 2.85 -52.02 -2.24
CA LEU A 726 2.36 -51.07 -3.23
C LEU A 726 3.07 -51.36 -4.56
N PRO A 727 2.35 -51.79 -5.61
CA PRO A 727 2.97 -52.20 -6.86
C PRO A 727 3.56 -51.00 -7.61
N TYR A 728 4.76 -51.16 -8.16
CA TYR A 728 5.45 -50.20 -9.05
C TYR A 728 5.77 -48.79 -8.51
N VAL A 729 5.35 -48.42 -7.30
CA VAL A 729 5.59 -47.08 -6.71
C VAL A 729 7.08 -46.83 -6.45
N GLY A 730 7.84 -47.88 -6.14
CA GLY A 730 9.26 -47.83 -5.84
C GLY A 730 10.14 -47.45 -7.04
N TYR A 731 9.61 -47.48 -8.27
CA TYR A 731 10.34 -46.98 -9.44
C TYR A 731 10.76 -45.53 -9.28
N ALA A 732 9.98 -44.68 -8.60
CA ALA A 732 10.37 -43.30 -8.32
C ALA A 732 11.69 -43.22 -7.53
N SER A 733 11.86 -44.10 -6.52
CA SER A 733 13.10 -44.19 -5.74
C SER A 733 14.25 -44.81 -6.54
N ILE A 734 13.96 -45.81 -7.38
CA ILE A 734 14.95 -46.45 -8.24
C ILE A 734 15.49 -45.44 -9.27
N PHE A 735 14.62 -44.70 -9.95
CA PHE A 735 15.01 -43.66 -10.91
C PHE A 735 15.84 -42.55 -10.27
N LEU A 736 15.48 -42.09 -9.07
CA LEU A 736 16.26 -41.06 -8.35
C LEU A 736 17.67 -41.52 -7.99
N ASN A 737 17.83 -42.78 -7.56
CA ASN A 737 19.15 -43.34 -7.23
C ASN A 737 19.99 -43.70 -8.46
N GLU A 738 19.37 -44.24 -9.52
CA GLU A 738 20.05 -44.56 -10.79
C GLU A 738 20.46 -43.28 -11.54
N ALA A 739 19.64 -42.21 -11.49
CA ALA A 739 20.01 -40.90 -12.01
C ALA A 739 21.23 -40.33 -11.26
N LYS A 740 21.28 -40.47 -9.93
CA LYS A 740 22.42 -40.03 -9.10
C LYS A 740 23.75 -40.72 -9.50
N GLN A 741 23.71 -42.00 -9.90
CA GLN A 741 24.90 -42.71 -10.39
C GLN A 741 25.32 -42.30 -11.81
N ARG A 742 24.39 -41.88 -12.67
CA ARG A 742 24.70 -41.37 -14.03
C ARG A 742 25.32 -39.96 -14.06
N TYR A 743 25.23 -39.20 -12.98
CA TYR A 743 25.81 -37.85 -12.86
C TYR A 743 27.08 -37.81 -11.99
N LEU A 744 27.56 -38.97 -11.52
CA LEU A 744 28.77 -39.11 -10.70
C LEU A 744 29.87 -39.96 -11.37
N PHE A 745 29.77 -40.19 -12.69
CA PHE A 745 30.85 -40.68 -13.55
C PHE A 745 30.88 -39.91 -14.87
#